data_AF-A0A7X6MH74-F1
#
_entry.id   AF-A0A7X6MH74-F1
#
_cell.length_a   1.000
_cell.length_b   1.000
_cell.length_c   1.000
_cell.angle_alpha   90.00
_cell.angle_beta   90.00
_cell.angle_gamma   90.00
#
_symmetry.space_group_name_H-M   'P 1'
#
loop_
_entity.id
_entity.type
_entity.pdbx_description
1 polymer ?
#
loop_
_entity_poly.entity_id
_entity_poly.type
_entity_poly.pdbx_seq_one_letter_code
_entity_poly.pdbx_strand_id
1 'polypeptide(L)'
;MSTPLQTRLDAPEPGWTIEADVAVVGSGIAGLSTALRYVQRTERGRVVLVTKDRLSTGSTAYAQGGIAAAMAPEDGPVAHMVDTHLAGAGLSDPHAVNVLAAEGPDALRWLIGLGAEFDLAEDGALALTREGGHRADRVAHAGGDATGAEIQRALVAAVLAEERIEAVEHAVALDALRDPGTGAVCGATLHVMGEGARDGVGAVLAPAVVLATGGMGQVFAATTNPPVSTGDGLALAARAGARLRDLEFIQFHPTVLWLGPEARGRQPLVSEALRGEGAYLVDAGGRRIMEGVHELADLAPRDVVARTIARTMAEQGVDHVYLETRHFGRATWERRFPTILASCREHGIDPLTQPVPVAPAAHYASGGAEVDIDGRTSVPGLWAVGEVARTGVHGANRLASNSLLEGLVYADRIAARLARGPAPRPARAEATGTVTPLPDPATAARVRTLMSRHAGVLRTGEGLAELTAELDALARPGSPAIPDVAAWETANLLTAARLVAAAALHRTESRGAHQRADHPEPVPGLRIRPVVVRLEGNTIVTTDEDWTPSLPPALTAELDSIAFPLAGSRLSGRPDARAEFSLPHTAPSQSHVDLVRRALSEDLTAGPGIDVTTVATIPGDQVRTAHVVARADGTVSGLPLAELVFWLVADGALEAHRTVADGDAVKRGDVLMTVTARTRDLLTAERTALNFLTHMSGIATATRAWVDAVAGTGARIRDSRKTRPGLRALEKYAVRCGGGVNHRYGLSDAGLVKDNHVVAAGGVGEAVRAIRARFPDLPLEVEVDRTDQIEDAIAAGAEEILLDNFTVERLREAVALVAGRARLESSGGLTLDVAGDVARTGVDYLAVGALTHSSPALDIALDLL
;
A
#
# COMPACT_ATOMS: atom_id res chain seq x y z
N MET A 1 25.31 -10.85 21.79
CA MET A 1 23.88 -11.16 21.97
C MET A 1 23.20 -9.87 22.35
N SER A 2 22.11 -9.48 21.67
CA SER A 2 21.42 -8.22 21.97
C SER A 2 20.76 -8.27 23.34
N THR A 3 20.78 -7.15 24.07
CA THR A 3 20.09 -7.03 25.36
C THR A 3 18.58 -7.18 25.14
N PRO A 4 17.84 -8.00 25.92
CA PRO A 4 16.40 -8.09 25.76
C PRO A 4 15.68 -6.73 25.87
N LEU A 5 14.63 -6.53 25.09
CA LEU A 5 13.73 -5.38 25.21
C LEU A 5 12.72 -5.57 26.34
N GLN A 6 12.42 -4.48 27.03
CA GLN A 6 11.28 -4.41 27.93
C GLN A 6 9.98 -4.57 27.14
N THR A 7 9.16 -5.57 27.49
CA THR A 7 7.88 -5.86 26.81
C THR A 7 6.65 -5.40 27.60
N ARG A 8 6.86 -4.88 28.82
CA ARG A 8 5.88 -4.14 29.62
C ARG A 8 6.60 -3.12 30.50
N LEU A 9 6.12 -1.88 30.54
CA LEU A 9 6.66 -0.83 31.42
C LEU A 9 6.37 -1.16 32.88
N ASP A 10 7.32 -0.85 33.76
CA ASP A 10 7.10 -0.91 35.20
C ASP A 10 6.18 0.26 35.59
N ALA A 11 4.97 -0.05 36.04
CA ALA A 11 3.96 0.94 36.40
C ALA A 11 2.98 0.32 37.42
N PRO A 12 2.39 1.12 38.32
CA PRO A 12 1.30 0.69 39.19
C PRO A 12 0.13 0.07 38.41
N GLU A 13 -0.60 -0.84 39.05
CA GLU A 13 -1.84 -1.38 38.47
C GLU A 13 -2.91 -0.26 38.33
N PRO A 14 -3.79 -0.33 37.30
CA PRO A 14 -4.82 0.68 37.09
C PRO A 14 -5.74 0.88 38.31
N GLY A 15 -5.80 2.11 38.82
CA GLY A 15 -6.70 2.50 39.92
C GLY A 15 -8.11 2.90 39.48
N TRP A 16 -8.31 3.13 38.18
CA TRP A 16 -9.58 3.51 37.59
C TRP A 16 -9.68 3.01 36.14
N THR A 17 -10.90 2.96 35.61
CA THR A 17 -11.17 2.45 34.26
C THR A 17 -12.25 3.26 33.57
N ILE A 18 -12.09 3.48 32.26
CA ILE A 18 -13.09 4.06 31.36
C ILE A 18 -13.34 3.15 30.17
N GLU A 19 -14.57 3.16 29.65
CA GLU A 19 -14.97 2.34 28.51
C GLU A 19 -15.34 3.20 27.30
N ALA A 20 -14.96 2.75 26.11
CA ALA A 20 -15.34 3.33 24.84
C ALA A 20 -15.52 2.25 23.77
N ASP A 21 -16.05 2.63 22.61
CA ASP A 21 -16.04 1.75 21.44
C ASP A 21 -14.70 1.84 20.70
N VAL A 22 -14.06 3.02 20.76
CA VAL A 22 -12.73 3.27 20.19
C VAL A 22 -11.91 4.10 21.17
N ALA A 23 -10.68 3.68 21.44
CA ALA A 23 -9.68 4.48 22.12
C ALA A 23 -8.70 5.04 21.07
N VAL A 24 -8.57 6.36 20.98
CA VAL A 24 -7.60 7.02 20.09
C VAL A 24 -6.48 7.60 20.95
N VAL A 25 -5.24 7.22 20.67
CA VAL A 25 -4.06 7.66 21.43
C VAL A 25 -3.24 8.63 20.59
N GLY A 26 -3.36 9.92 20.90
CA GLY A 26 -2.73 11.03 20.19
C GLY A 26 -3.76 11.98 19.57
N SER A 27 -3.49 13.28 19.67
CA SER A 27 -4.41 14.37 19.30
C SER A 27 -3.88 15.24 18.14
N GLY A 28 -2.97 14.72 17.32
CA GLY A 28 -2.63 15.35 16.04
C GLY A 28 -3.77 15.22 15.02
N ILE A 29 -3.54 15.73 13.81
CA ILE A 29 -4.50 15.68 12.69
C ILE A 29 -5.13 14.29 12.50
N ALA A 30 -4.32 13.24 12.58
CA ALA A 30 -4.77 11.86 12.37
C ALA A 30 -5.71 11.36 13.48
N GLY A 31 -5.39 11.65 14.74
CA GLY A 31 -6.19 11.20 15.89
C GLY A 31 -7.50 11.98 16.01
N LEU A 32 -7.44 13.30 15.91
CA LEU A 32 -8.64 14.16 15.92
C LEU A 32 -9.59 13.80 14.77
N SER A 33 -9.04 13.60 13.57
CA SER A 33 -9.85 13.21 12.41
C SER A 33 -10.45 11.83 12.58
N THR A 34 -9.72 10.85 13.12
CA THR A 34 -10.25 9.51 13.36
C THR A 34 -11.43 9.55 14.33
N ALA A 35 -11.30 10.29 15.44
CA ALA A 35 -12.36 10.44 16.43
C ALA A 35 -13.62 11.07 15.81
N LEU A 36 -13.46 12.20 15.10
CA LEU A 36 -14.57 12.91 14.44
C LEU A 36 -15.25 12.09 13.34
N ARG A 37 -14.46 11.46 12.45
CA ARG A 37 -15.01 10.64 11.36
C ARG A 37 -15.78 9.45 11.92
N TYR A 38 -15.30 8.82 12.99
CA TYR A 38 -15.99 7.68 13.60
C TYR A 38 -17.37 8.05 14.16
N VAL A 39 -17.46 9.14 14.91
CA VAL A 39 -18.75 9.61 15.47
C VAL A 39 -19.68 10.20 14.39
N GLN A 40 -19.14 10.71 13.28
CA GLN A 40 -19.95 11.12 12.11
C GLN A 40 -20.54 9.93 11.35
N ARG A 41 -19.91 8.75 11.43
CA ARG A 41 -20.32 7.52 10.75
C ARG A 41 -21.15 6.57 11.62
N THR A 42 -21.35 6.90 12.89
CA THR A 42 -22.06 6.06 13.86
C THR A 42 -23.11 6.88 14.62
N GLU A 43 -24.26 6.28 14.90
CA GLU A 43 -25.32 6.97 15.65
C GLU A 43 -24.98 7.09 17.14
N ARG A 44 -24.36 6.07 17.73
CA ARG A 44 -24.15 5.95 19.19
C ARG A 44 -22.71 5.65 19.60
N GLY A 45 -21.77 5.64 18.65
CA GLY A 45 -20.38 5.32 18.92
C GLY A 45 -19.75 6.33 19.88
N ARG A 46 -18.98 5.84 20.85
CA ARG A 46 -18.22 6.67 21.81
C ARG A 46 -16.72 6.50 21.60
N VAL A 47 -16.01 7.61 21.73
CA VAL A 47 -14.54 7.67 21.60
C VAL A 47 -13.95 8.19 22.89
N VAL A 48 -12.87 7.57 23.35
CA VAL A 48 -11.95 8.19 24.31
C VAL A 48 -10.71 8.61 23.55
N LEU A 49 -10.41 9.92 23.57
CA LEU A 49 -9.24 10.51 22.93
C LEU A 49 -8.20 10.86 24.00
N VAL A 50 -7.09 10.14 24.01
CA VAL A 50 -5.99 10.31 24.98
C VAL A 50 -4.90 11.16 24.37
N THR A 51 -4.38 12.14 25.09
CA THR A 51 -3.24 12.95 24.64
C THR A 51 -2.26 13.24 25.77
N LYS A 52 -0.96 13.13 25.48
CA LYS A 52 0.12 13.31 26.47
C LYS A 52 0.13 14.71 27.07
N ASP A 53 -0.20 15.72 26.29
CA ASP A 53 -0.24 17.10 26.76
C ASP A 53 -1.65 17.65 26.51
N ARG A 54 -1.78 18.83 25.91
CA ARG A 54 -3.09 19.37 25.51
C ARG A 54 -3.49 18.88 24.13
N LEU A 55 -4.78 18.94 23.81
CA LEU A 55 -5.34 18.66 22.49
C LEU A 55 -4.72 19.53 21.41
N SER A 56 -4.27 20.75 21.73
CA SER A 56 -3.60 21.65 20.80
C SER A 56 -2.09 21.37 20.64
N THR A 57 -1.51 20.44 21.40
CA THR A 57 -0.07 20.15 21.37
C THR A 57 0.24 18.97 20.45
N GLY A 58 1.14 19.15 19.50
CA GLY A 58 1.68 18.09 18.64
C GLY A 58 2.37 18.65 17.40
N SER A 59 3.01 17.80 16.60
CA SER A 59 3.69 18.24 15.36
C SER A 59 2.75 18.93 14.38
N THR A 60 1.46 18.57 14.36
CA THR A 60 0.44 19.17 13.48
C THR A 60 0.39 20.68 13.61
N ALA A 61 0.34 21.22 14.84
CA ALA A 61 0.25 22.67 15.07
C ALA A 61 1.46 23.45 14.54
N TYR A 62 2.61 22.79 14.34
CA TYR A 62 3.85 23.40 13.87
C TYR A 62 4.10 23.20 12.36
N ALA A 63 3.17 22.58 11.63
CA ALA A 63 3.31 22.47 10.18
C ALA A 63 3.17 23.85 9.53
N GLN A 64 4.19 24.27 8.77
CA GLN A 64 4.22 25.60 8.14
C GLN A 64 3.73 25.55 6.69
N GLY A 65 4.35 24.70 5.88
CA GLY A 65 4.21 24.65 4.43
C GLY A 65 2.77 24.53 3.94
N GLY A 66 2.14 23.37 4.14
CA GLY A 66 0.72 23.21 3.88
C GLY A 66 0.27 21.76 3.78
N ILE A 67 -0.87 21.55 3.12
CA ILE A 67 -1.42 20.23 2.80
C ILE A 67 -1.51 20.06 1.28
N ALA A 68 -0.91 19.00 0.75
CA ALA A 68 -0.90 18.73 -0.68
C ALA A 68 -2.18 18.02 -1.10
N ALA A 69 -2.97 18.58 -2.01
CA ALA A 69 -4.11 17.92 -2.65
C ALA A 69 -4.33 18.52 -4.05
N ALA A 70 -4.62 17.67 -5.05
CA ALA A 70 -4.89 18.09 -6.43
C ALA A 70 -6.26 18.80 -6.54
N MET A 71 -6.30 20.09 -6.19
CA MET A 71 -7.50 20.92 -6.16
C MET A 71 -7.65 21.82 -7.40
N ALA A 72 -6.55 22.12 -8.09
CA ALA A 72 -6.54 22.97 -9.27
C ALA A 72 -7.14 22.24 -10.49
N PRO A 73 -7.87 22.92 -11.39
CA PRO A 73 -8.43 22.31 -12.60
C PRO A 73 -7.41 21.66 -13.55
N GLU A 74 -6.20 22.20 -13.59
CA GLU A 74 -5.08 21.74 -14.42
C GLU A 74 -4.23 20.64 -13.77
N ASP A 75 -4.49 20.32 -12.51
CA ASP A 75 -3.81 19.28 -11.74
C ASP A 75 -4.73 18.07 -11.55
N GLY A 76 -4.15 16.93 -11.20
CA GLY A 76 -4.93 15.72 -10.97
C GLY A 76 -4.23 14.69 -10.09
N PRO A 77 -4.97 13.68 -9.59
CA PRO A 77 -4.43 12.62 -8.74
C PRO A 77 -3.21 11.92 -9.35
N VAL A 78 -3.24 11.61 -10.65
CA VAL A 78 -2.12 10.92 -11.33
C VAL A 78 -0.82 11.70 -11.23
N ALA A 79 -0.86 13.03 -11.44
CA ALA A 79 0.33 13.87 -11.31
C ALA A 79 0.86 13.87 -9.85
N HIS A 80 -0.04 13.88 -8.86
CA HIS A 80 0.33 13.77 -7.44
C HIS A 80 0.98 12.42 -7.12
N MET A 81 0.44 11.32 -7.67
CA MET A 81 0.99 9.97 -7.49
C MET A 81 2.42 9.90 -8.03
N VAL A 82 2.67 10.43 -9.23
CA VAL A 82 4.01 10.47 -9.85
C VAL A 82 5.02 11.17 -8.95
N ASP A 83 4.70 12.38 -8.47
CA ASP A 83 5.59 13.12 -7.58
C ASP A 83 5.85 12.37 -6.27
N THR A 84 4.81 11.69 -5.74
CA THR A 84 4.91 10.90 -4.50
C THR A 84 5.80 9.66 -4.68
N HIS A 85 5.64 8.90 -5.77
CA HIS A 85 6.46 7.72 -6.05
C HIS A 85 7.94 8.06 -6.29
N LEU A 86 8.19 9.17 -6.97
CA LEU A 86 9.55 9.66 -7.19
C LEU A 86 10.21 10.08 -5.88
N ALA A 87 9.49 10.81 -5.03
CA ALA A 87 9.98 11.17 -3.70
C ALA A 87 10.24 9.93 -2.83
N GLY A 88 9.39 8.91 -2.90
CA GLY A 88 9.50 7.65 -2.15
C GLY A 88 10.62 6.71 -2.62
N ALA A 89 11.39 7.10 -3.65
CA ALA A 89 12.55 6.38 -4.20
C ALA A 89 12.29 4.89 -4.50
N GLY A 90 11.09 4.60 -5.01
CA GLY A 90 10.66 3.27 -5.44
C GLY A 90 10.17 2.33 -4.33
N LEU A 91 10.09 2.78 -3.07
CA LEU A 91 9.58 1.99 -1.94
C LEU A 91 8.15 2.31 -1.53
N SER A 92 7.50 3.29 -2.16
CA SER A 92 6.08 3.56 -1.91
C SER A 92 5.20 2.42 -2.42
N ASP A 93 4.14 2.11 -1.68
CA ASP A 93 3.07 1.20 -2.11
C ASP A 93 2.18 1.89 -3.16
N PRO A 94 2.11 1.34 -4.39
CA PRO A 94 1.25 1.82 -5.48
C PRO A 94 -0.20 2.12 -5.07
N HIS A 95 -0.83 1.20 -4.35
CA HIS A 95 -2.23 1.35 -3.97
C HIS A 95 -2.40 2.38 -2.85
N ALA A 96 -1.48 2.44 -1.89
CA ALA A 96 -1.49 3.45 -0.84
C ALA A 96 -1.36 4.87 -1.40
N VAL A 97 -0.45 5.08 -2.33
CA VAL A 97 -0.27 6.39 -2.99
C VAL A 97 -1.48 6.74 -3.85
N ASN A 98 -2.04 5.76 -4.56
CA ASN A 98 -3.29 5.95 -5.31
C ASN A 98 -4.43 6.41 -4.41
N VAL A 99 -4.65 5.72 -3.27
CA VAL A 99 -5.65 6.09 -2.26
C VAL A 99 -5.43 7.50 -1.73
N LEU A 100 -4.19 7.84 -1.34
CA LEU A 100 -3.86 9.18 -0.86
C LEU A 100 -4.24 10.27 -1.89
N ALA A 101 -3.77 10.12 -3.13
CA ALA A 101 -3.94 11.14 -4.15
C ALA A 101 -5.39 11.25 -4.65
N ALA A 102 -6.10 10.13 -4.77
CA ALA A 102 -7.49 10.10 -5.25
C ALA A 102 -8.49 10.57 -4.20
N GLU A 103 -8.32 10.18 -2.93
CA GLU A 103 -9.22 10.57 -1.83
C GLU A 103 -8.83 11.94 -1.21
N GLY A 104 -7.64 12.44 -1.53
CA GLY A 104 -7.08 13.66 -0.96
C GLY A 104 -7.91 14.94 -1.15
N PRO A 105 -8.43 15.23 -2.36
CA PRO A 105 -9.30 16.39 -2.57
C PRO A 105 -10.55 16.40 -1.68
N ASP A 106 -11.21 15.25 -1.52
CA ASP A 106 -12.39 15.13 -0.64
C ASP A 106 -12.03 15.24 0.84
N ALA A 107 -10.86 14.71 1.23
CA ALA A 107 -10.34 14.88 2.58
C ALA A 107 -10.09 16.35 2.93
N LEU A 108 -9.52 17.13 2.00
CA LEU A 108 -9.31 18.57 2.18
C LEU A 108 -10.64 19.35 2.21
N ARG A 109 -11.59 19.02 1.31
CA ARG A 109 -12.94 19.63 1.33
C ARG A 109 -13.68 19.38 2.64
N TRP A 110 -13.56 18.18 3.21
CA TRP A 110 -14.12 17.88 4.52
C TRP A 110 -13.52 18.76 5.61
N LEU A 111 -12.19 18.94 5.60
CA LEU A 111 -11.52 19.78 6.59
C LEU A 111 -11.95 21.25 6.48
N ILE A 112 -12.09 21.77 5.26
CA ILE A 112 -12.66 23.11 5.00
C ILE A 112 -14.11 23.17 5.52
N GLY A 113 -14.93 22.17 5.22
CA GLY A 113 -16.31 22.09 5.68
C GLY A 113 -16.47 21.98 7.20
N LEU A 114 -15.42 21.51 7.91
CA LEU A 114 -15.36 21.48 9.36
C LEU A 114 -15.04 22.86 9.97
N GLY A 115 -14.58 23.81 9.16
CA GLY A 115 -14.29 25.18 9.55
C GLY A 115 -12.80 25.55 9.54
N ALA A 116 -11.94 24.82 8.82
CA ALA A 116 -10.57 25.24 8.55
C ALA A 116 -10.54 26.32 7.45
N GLU A 117 -9.86 27.42 7.71
CA GLU A 117 -9.79 28.60 6.84
C GLU A 117 -8.44 28.65 6.10
N PHE A 118 -8.43 28.32 4.81
CA PHE A 118 -7.24 28.40 3.96
C PHE A 118 -7.16 29.74 3.23
N ASP A 119 -5.95 30.15 2.88
CA ASP A 119 -5.71 31.40 2.14
C ASP A 119 -6.33 31.29 0.73
N LEU A 120 -6.95 32.39 0.27
CA LEU A 120 -7.63 32.47 -1.02
C LEU A 120 -6.88 33.37 -2.00
N ALA A 121 -6.95 33.04 -3.28
CA ALA A 121 -6.53 33.89 -4.38
C ALA A 121 -7.55 35.02 -4.64
N GLU A 122 -7.20 35.98 -5.49
CA GLU A 122 -8.05 37.15 -5.80
C GLU A 122 -9.42 36.78 -6.40
N ASP A 123 -9.51 35.63 -7.06
CA ASP A 123 -10.73 35.10 -7.67
C ASP A 123 -11.59 34.26 -6.69
N GLY A 124 -11.13 34.10 -5.45
CA GLY A 124 -11.80 33.31 -4.41
C GLY A 124 -11.49 31.81 -4.44
N ALA A 125 -10.64 31.33 -5.36
CA ALA A 125 -10.11 29.97 -5.31
C ALA A 125 -9.09 29.81 -4.17
N LEU A 126 -8.71 28.57 -3.84
CA LEU A 126 -7.62 28.32 -2.89
C LEU A 126 -6.31 28.89 -3.43
N ALA A 127 -5.58 29.62 -2.60
CA ALA A 127 -4.19 29.97 -2.90
C ALA A 127 -3.34 28.71 -2.74
N LEU A 128 -2.76 28.25 -3.86
CA LEU A 128 -1.91 27.06 -3.91
C LEU A 128 -0.46 27.47 -4.14
N THR A 129 0.45 26.73 -3.51
CA THR A 129 1.90 26.89 -3.67
C THR A 129 2.58 25.55 -3.97
N ARG A 130 3.90 25.58 -4.10
CA ARG A 130 4.74 24.43 -4.40
C ARG A 130 5.88 24.28 -3.40
N GLU A 131 6.11 23.05 -2.97
CA GLU A 131 7.24 22.66 -2.13
C GLU A 131 8.13 21.62 -2.82
N GLY A 132 9.26 21.26 -2.20
CA GLY A 132 10.24 20.37 -2.79
C GLY A 132 9.64 19.03 -3.22
N GLY A 133 10.03 18.61 -4.43
CA GLY A 133 9.57 17.39 -5.09
C GLY A 133 8.25 17.51 -5.86
N HIS A 134 7.43 18.53 -5.62
CA HIS A 134 6.21 18.76 -6.39
C HIS A 134 6.53 19.41 -7.74
N ARG A 135 5.77 19.03 -8.78
CA ARG A 135 5.82 19.66 -10.12
C ARG A 135 4.68 20.62 -10.40
N ALA A 136 3.60 20.59 -9.59
CA ALA A 136 2.44 21.48 -9.69
C ALA A 136 2.20 22.25 -8.39
N ASP A 137 1.46 23.36 -8.50
CA ASP A 137 1.02 24.17 -7.36
C ASP A 137 -0.22 23.50 -6.73
N ARG A 138 0.01 22.63 -5.74
CA ARG A 138 -1.03 21.80 -5.11
C ARG A 138 -1.06 21.87 -3.59
N VAL A 139 -0.24 22.72 -2.99
CA VAL A 139 -0.10 22.84 -1.55
C VAL A 139 -0.99 23.98 -1.06
N ALA A 140 -2.11 23.65 -0.42
CA ALA A 140 -2.97 24.62 0.24
C ALA A 140 -2.36 25.05 1.58
N HIS A 141 -2.34 26.35 1.84
CA HIS A 141 -1.76 26.94 3.06
C HIS A 141 -2.73 27.91 3.74
N ALA A 142 -2.45 28.23 5.01
CA ALA A 142 -3.24 29.17 5.79
C ALA A 142 -2.37 30.11 6.64
N GLY A 143 -2.75 31.38 6.71
CA GLY A 143 -2.06 32.38 7.52
C GLY A 143 -0.62 32.62 7.05
N GLY A 144 -0.33 32.47 5.76
CA GLY A 144 1.01 32.49 5.21
C GLY A 144 1.78 31.19 5.48
N ASP A 145 2.43 31.09 6.65
CA ASP A 145 3.29 29.96 7.04
C ASP A 145 2.83 29.26 8.33
N ALA A 146 1.52 29.27 8.61
CA ALA A 146 0.91 28.77 9.85
C ALA A 146 -0.18 27.71 9.64
N THR A 147 -0.14 26.98 8.51
CA THR A 147 -1.21 26.06 8.10
C THR A 147 -1.59 25.03 9.16
N GLY A 148 -0.60 24.46 9.83
CA GLY A 148 -0.79 23.47 10.88
C GLY A 148 -1.56 23.98 12.09
N ALA A 149 -1.33 25.24 12.48
CA ALA A 149 -2.03 25.87 13.62
C ALA A 149 -3.52 26.05 13.32
N GLU A 150 -3.85 26.44 12.09
CA GLU A 150 -5.23 26.62 11.64
C GLU A 150 -5.98 25.27 11.56
N ILE A 151 -5.34 24.25 10.98
CA ILE A 151 -5.90 22.89 10.94
C ILE A 151 -6.15 22.34 12.36
N GLN A 152 -5.18 22.51 13.27
CA GLN A 152 -5.31 22.08 14.65
C GLN A 152 -6.47 22.81 15.35
N ARG A 153 -6.61 24.13 15.15
CA ARG A 153 -7.69 24.94 15.72
C ARG A 153 -9.06 24.39 15.31
N ALA A 154 -9.28 24.19 14.01
CA ALA A 154 -10.57 23.72 13.49
C ALA A 154 -10.93 22.32 14.02
N LEU A 155 -9.98 21.38 14.02
CA LEU A 155 -10.20 20.02 14.51
C LEU A 155 -10.45 19.97 16.02
N VAL A 156 -9.69 20.72 16.83
CA VAL A 156 -9.89 20.79 18.28
C VAL A 156 -11.25 21.40 18.61
N ALA A 157 -11.65 22.48 17.91
CA ALA A 157 -12.96 23.08 18.09
C ALA A 157 -14.10 22.09 17.82
N ALA A 158 -14.00 21.31 16.74
CA ALA A 158 -14.98 20.29 16.41
C ALA A 158 -15.02 19.14 17.43
N VAL A 159 -13.88 18.69 17.95
CA VAL A 159 -13.82 17.65 19.00
C VAL A 159 -14.46 18.13 20.30
N LEU A 160 -14.16 19.35 20.74
CA LEU A 160 -14.73 19.90 21.97
C LEU A 160 -16.24 20.15 21.88
N ALA A 161 -16.77 20.30 20.66
CA ALA A 161 -18.20 20.46 20.41
C ALA A 161 -18.98 19.13 20.37
N GLU A 162 -18.30 17.98 20.43
CA GLU A 162 -18.89 16.66 20.30
C GLU A 162 -18.87 15.90 21.63
N GLU A 163 -20.05 15.73 22.25
CA GLU A 163 -20.20 15.09 23.56
C GLU A 163 -19.86 13.59 23.57
N ARG A 164 -19.85 12.92 22.41
CA ARG A 164 -19.49 11.50 22.29
C ARG A 164 -17.99 11.24 22.27
N ILE A 165 -17.17 12.29 22.24
CA ILE A 165 -15.71 12.22 22.33
C ILE A 165 -15.28 12.72 23.71
N GLU A 166 -14.80 11.80 24.54
CA GLU A 166 -14.21 12.13 25.83
C GLU A 166 -12.70 12.33 25.70
N ALA A 167 -12.23 13.57 25.86
CA ALA A 167 -10.80 13.88 25.84
C ALA A 167 -10.16 13.66 27.22
N VAL A 168 -9.04 12.93 27.25
CA VAL A 168 -8.18 12.75 28.42
C VAL A 168 -6.83 13.39 28.11
N GLU A 169 -6.69 14.65 28.51
CA GLU A 169 -5.45 15.43 28.38
C GLU A 169 -4.44 15.07 29.47
N HIS A 170 -3.18 15.46 29.25
CA HIS A 170 -2.08 15.23 30.17
C HIS A 170 -1.89 13.75 30.53
N ALA A 171 -2.10 12.85 29.56
CA ALA A 171 -2.13 11.41 29.77
C ALA A 171 -1.14 10.65 28.87
N VAL A 172 -0.16 10.00 29.49
CA VAL A 172 0.83 9.14 28.81
C VAL A 172 0.25 7.74 28.64
N ALA A 173 0.17 7.24 27.41
CA ALA A 173 -0.17 5.83 27.18
C ALA A 173 1.06 4.94 27.48
N LEU A 174 0.87 3.91 28.29
CA LEU A 174 1.95 3.05 28.77
C LEU A 174 2.02 1.75 27.98
N ASP A 175 1.01 0.89 28.10
CA ASP A 175 0.99 -0.42 27.44
C ASP A 175 -0.41 -0.80 26.93
N ALA A 176 -0.45 -1.64 25.90
CA ALA A 176 -1.70 -2.22 25.43
C ALA A 176 -2.22 -3.28 26.43
N LEU A 177 -3.54 -3.29 26.62
CA LEU A 177 -4.25 -4.34 27.33
C LEU A 177 -4.78 -5.36 26.32
N ARG A 178 -4.77 -6.65 26.68
CA ARG A 178 -5.24 -7.74 25.82
C ARG A 178 -6.37 -8.53 26.44
N ASP A 179 -7.24 -9.03 25.57
CA ASP A 179 -8.22 -10.04 25.93
C ASP A 179 -7.51 -11.41 26.10
N PRO A 180 -7.58 -12.06 27.28
CA PRO A 180 -6.86 -13.31 27.52
C PRO A 180 -7.35 -14.49 26.67
N GLY A 181 -8.59 -14.45 26.16
CA GLY A 181 -9.17 -15.52 25.36
C GLY A 181 -8.77 -15.47 23.90
N THR A 182 -8.64 -14.27 23.34
CA THR A 182 -8.35 -14.03 21.91
C THR A 182 -6.96 -13.51 21.63
N GLY A 183 -6.28 -12.93 22.63
CA GLY A 183 -5.00 -12.23 22.48
C GLY A 183 -5.09 -10.86 21.81
N ALA A 184 -6.28 -10.43 21.40
CA ALA A 184 -6.52 -9.14 20.75
C ALA A 184 -6.31 -7.99 21.73
N VAL A 185 -5.77 -6.88 21.24
CA VAL A 185 -5.71 -5.63 21.99
C VAL A 185 -7.14 -5.13 22.21
N CYS A 186 -7.44 -4.78 23.46
CA CYS A 186 -8.79 -4.44 23.89
C CYS A 186 -8.81 -3.26 24.87
N GLY A 187 -7.71 -2.50 24.90
CA GLY A 187 -7.55 -1.32 25.74
C GLY A 187 -6.09 -0.89 25.84
N ALA A 188 -5.83 0.12 26.66
CA ALA A 188 -4.49 0.57 27.02
C ALA A 188 -4.46 1.11 28.45
N THR A 189 -3.31 0.96 29.11
CA THR A 189 -3.04 1.65 30.38
C THR A 189 -2.53 3.06 30.12
N LEU A 190 -2.94 3.98 31.00
CA LEU A 190 -2.69 5.41 30.88
C LEU A 190 -2.13 5.90 32.22
N HIS A 191 -1.22 6.85 32.21
CA HIS A 191 -0.91 7.65 33.39
C HIS A 191 -1.35 9.08 33.17
N VAL A 192 -2.29 9.57 33.99
CA VAL A 192 -2.77 10.96 33.94
C VAL A 192 -1.94 11.80 34.91
N MET A 193 -1.39 12.90 34.40
CA MET A 193 -0.54 13.82 35.16
C MET A 193 -1.38 14.91 35.84
N GLY A 194 -1.39 14.93 37.18
CA GLY A 194 -1.91 16.04 37.98
C GLY A 194 -3.07 15.68 38.91
N GLU A 195 -3.29 16.54 39.92
CA GLU A 195 -4.39 16.38 40.89
C GLU A 195 -5.74 16.72 40.24
N GLY A 196 -6.51 15.69 39.90
CA GLY A 196 -7.85 15.80 39.32
C GLY A 196 -8.72 14.59 39.65
N ALA A 197 -9.88 14.43 38.99
CA ALA A 197 -10.78 13.29 39.24
C ALA A 197 -10.18 11.93 38.81
N ARG A 198 -9.16 11.95 37.95
CA ARG A 198 -8.39 10.79 37.51
C ARG A 198 -6.92 11.12 37.65
N ASP A 199 -6.30 10.64 38.73
CA ASP A 199 -4.87 10.79 38.99
C ASP A 199 -4.22 9.40 39.01
N GLY A 200 -2.93 9.35 38.67
CA GLY A 200 -2.16 8.12 38.62
C GLY A 200 -2.49 7.24 37.41
N VAL A 201 -2.18 5.94 37.56
CA VAL A 201 -2.37 4.95 36.49
C VAL A 201 -3.83 4.51 36.41
N GLY A 202 -4.39 4.51 35.21
CA GLY A 202 -5.71 3.97 34.89
C GLY A 202 -5.71 3.18 33.59
N ALA A 203 -6.90 2.83 33.12
CA ALA A 203 -7.09 2.07 31.88
C ALA A 203 -8.25 2.62 31.04
N VAL A 204 -8.08 2.62 29.73
CA VAL A 204 -9.18 2.69 28.75
C VAL A 204 -9.42 1.29 28.20
N LEU A 205 -10.66 0.82 28.26
CA LEU A 205 -11.11 -0.42 27.64
C LEU A 205 -11.90 -0.09 26.37
N ALA A 206 -11.41 -0.60 25.24
CA ALA A 206 -12.05 -0.41 23.94
C ALA A 206 -11.70 -1.58 23.01
N PRO A 207 -12.66 -2.14 22.25
CA PRO A 207 -12.40 -3.21 21.30
C PRO A 207 -11.47 -2.79 20.14
N ALA A 208 -11.21 -1.49 19.98
CA ALA A 208 -10.24 -0.95 19.05
C ALA A 208 -9.40 0.14 19.72
N VAL A 209 -8.08 0.02 19.63
CA VAL A 209 -7.10 1.04 20.03
C VAL A 209 -6.41 1.56 18.78
N VAL A 210 -6.53 2.85 18.50
CA VAL A 210 -5.90 3.53 17.36
C VAL A 210 -4.73 4.37 17.85
N LEU A 211 -3.52 4.02 17.42
CA LEU A 211 -2.32 4.80 17.67
C LEU A 211 -2.21 5.94 16.65
N ALA A 212 -2.19 7.17 17.14
CA ALA A 212 -2.04 8.41 16.37
C ALA A 212 -1.01 9.35 17.05
N THR A 213 0.03 8.76 17.64
CA THR A 213 0.96 9.43 18.58
C THR A 213 1.99 10.35 17.94
N GLY A 214 2.03 10.42 16.60
CA GLY A 214 3.11 11.09 15.87
C GLY A 214 4.42 10.28 15.89
N GLY A 215 5.49 10.91 15.39
CA GLY A 215 6.78 10.27 15.23
C GLY A 215 7.71 10.27 16.44
N MET A 216 9.00 10.09 16.14
CA MET A 216 10.06 9.80 17.10
C MET A 216 11.25 10.76 17.00
N GLY A 217 11.06 11.99 16.51
CA GLY A 217 12.16 12.94 16.28
C GLY A 217 13.03 13.23 17.50
N GLN A 218 12.48 13.13 18.72
CA GLN A 218 13.23 13.36 19.96
C GLN A 218 14.26 12.27 20.29
N VAL A 219 14.38 11.21 19.48
CA VAL A 219 15.53 10.28 19.55
C VAL A 219 16.82 10.94 19.04
N PHE A 220 16.75 12.08 18.35
CA PHE A 220 17.90 12.85 17.88
C PHE A 220 18.15 14.10 18.73
N ALA A 221 19.39 14.58 18.77
CA ALA A 221 19.76 15.77 19.52
C ALA A 221 19.15 17.06 18.95
N ALA A 222 18.98 17.14 17.62
CA ALA A 222 18.34 18.24 16.92
C ALA A 222 17.21 17.71 16.05
N THR A 223 16.02 18.28 16.23
CA THR A 223 14.80 17.89 15.52
C THR A 223 13.88 19.09 15.36
N THR A 224 12.95 19.05 14.40
CA THR A 224 11.85 20.02 14.31
C THR A 224 10.65 19.62 15.15
N ASN A 225 10.60 18.38 15.64
CA ASN A 225 9.45 17.85 16.36
C ASN A 225 9.36 18.45 17.78
N PRO A 226 8.14 18.62 18.33
CA PRO A 226 7.96 19.08 19.70
C PRO A 226 8.53 18.08 20.73
N PRO A 227 8.73 18.50 22.00
CA PRO A 227 9.25 17.63 23.06
C PRO A 227 8.47 16.33 23.28
N VAL A 228 7.17 16.31 22.95
CA VAL A 228 6.29 15.14 23.12
C VAL A 228 6.54 14.01 22.13
N SER A 229 7.28 14.22 21.03
CA SER A 229 7.51 13.25 19.96
C SER A 229 8.63 12.25 20.30
N THR A 230 8.42 11.46 21.35
CA THR A 230 9.37 10.51 21.95
C THR A 230 9.26 9.08 21.43
N GLY A 231 8.39 8.82 20.44
CA GLY A 231 8.22 7.49 19.86
C GLY A 231 7.39 6.51 20.71
N ASP A 232 6.53 7.01 21.60
CA ASP A 232 5.78 6.16 22.54
C ASP A 232 4.86 5.16 21.85
N GLY A 233 4.09 5.59 20.85
CA GLY A 233 3.20 4.69 20.12
C GLY A 233 3.95 3.62 19.34
N LEU A 234 5.15 3.94 18.80
CA LEU A 234 6.00 2.93 18.16
C LEU A 234 6.49 1.89 19.17
N ALA A 235 6.95 2.35 20.34
CA ALA A 235 7.39 1.47 21.42
C ALA A 235 6.24 0.61 21.96
N LEU A 236 5.05 1.19 22.14
CA LEU A 236 3.83 0.48 22.54
C LEU A 236 3.44 -0.57 21.48
N ALA A 237 3.44 -0.22 20.20
CA ALA A 237 3.17 -1.16 19.11
C ALA A 237 4.17 -2.32 19.12
N ALA A 238 5.47 -2.04 19.30
CA ALA A 238 6.51 -3.05 19.40
C ALA A 238 6.27 -4.01 20.58
N ARG A 239 5.99 -3.47 21.78
CA ARG A 239 5.67 -4.27 22.98
C ARG A 239 4.37 -5.06 22.83
N ALA A 240 3.41 -4.52 22.08
CA ALA A 240 2.21 -5.21 21.64
C ALA A 240 2.48 -6.26 20.53
N GLY A 241 3.73 -6.51 20.14
CA GLY A 241 4.07 -7.52 19.14
C GLY A 241 3.64 -7.17 17.73
N ALA A 242 3.39 -5.88 17.45
CA ALA A 242 3.14 -5.43 16.09
C ALA A 242 4.40 -5.55 15.24
N ARG A 243 4.19 -5.89 13.97
CA ARG A 243 5.23 -5.79 12.94
C ARG A 243 5.50 -4.32 12.67
N LEU A 244 6.77 -3.96 12.62
CA LEU A 244 7.26 -2.63 12.28
C LEU A 244 8.05 -2.72 10.98
N ARG A 245 8.08 -1.64 10.22
CA ARG A 245 8.68 -1.68 8.89
C ARG A 245 9.32 -0.35 8.51
N ASP A 246 10.41 -0.41 7.76
CA ASP A 246 11.06 0.74 7.12
C ASP A 246 11.55 1.81 8.14
N LEU A 247 11.92 1.37 9.36
CA LEU A 247 12.30 2.26 10.47
C LEU A 247 13.60 3.05 10.23
N GLU A 248 14.43 2.60 9.30
CA GLU A 248 15.68 3.25 8.91
C GLU A 248 15.46 4.56 8.13
N PHE A 249 14.26 4.80 7.59
CA PHE A 249 13.93 5.96 6.77
C PHE A 249 13.41 7.14 7.59
N ILE A 250 14.32 7.74 8.36
CA ILE A 250 14.12 9.01 9.05
C ILE A 250 14.47 10.16 8.09
N GLN A 251 13.48 10.96 7.72
CA GLN A 251 13.69 12.16 6.93
C GLN A 251 14.29 13.27 7.79
N PHE A 252 15.37 13.85 7.31
CA PHE A 252 15.96 15.07 7.86
C PHE A 252 15.51 16.25 7.01
N HIS A 253 14.87 17.25 7.62
CA HIS A 253 14.58 18.50 6.92
C HIS A 253 15.90 19.22 6.67
N PRO A 254 16.19 19.71 5.44
CA PRO A 254 17.49 20.29 5.11
C PRO A 254 17.77 21.61 5.84
N THR A 255 16.72 22.37 6.16
CA THR A 255 16.84 23.73 6.70
C THR A 255 16.09 23.90 8.01
N VAL A 256 16.77 23.69 9.14
CA VAL A 256 16.37 24.28 10.44
C VAL A 256 17.31 25.43 10.78
N LEU A 257 16.82 26.40 11.54
CA LEU A 257 17.64 27.50 12.03
C LEU A 257 18.74 26.95 12.94
N TRP A 258 20.00 27.19 12.57
CA TRP A 258 21.11 26.76 13.40
C TRP A 258 21.34 27.77 14.53
N LEU A 259 21.16 27.32 15.77
CA LEU A 259 21.22 28.14 16.99
C LEU A 259 22.53 27.97 17.79
N GLY A 260 23.52 27.31 17.20
CA GLY A 260 24.81 27.03 17.82
C GLY A 260 24.99 25.55 18.23
N PRO A 261 26.23 25.16 18.57
CA PRO A 261 26.61 23.77 18.83
C PRO A 261 26.01 23.19 20.12
N GLU A 262 25.52 24.04 21.02
CA GLU A 262 24.85 23.63 22.27
C GLU A 262 23.32 23.54 22.15
N ALA A 263 22.75 23.94 21.01
CA ALA A 263 21.31 23.85 20.80
C ALA A 263 20.85 22.39 20.76
N ARG A 264 19.81 22.06 21.54
CA ARG A 264 19.23 20.71 21.64
C ARG A 264 17.72 20.77 21.57
N GLY A 265 17.09 19.66 21.17
CA GLY A 265 15.64 19.54 21.08
C GLY A 265 15.08 20.24 19.84
N ARG A 266 13.88 20.84 19.99
CA ARG A 266 13.16 21.47 18.88
C ARG A 266 13.90 22.70 18.35
N GLN A 267 14.36 22.63 17.11
CA GLN A 267 14.91 23.76 16.37
C GLN A 267 13.82 24.43 15.51
N PRO A 268 13.82 25.77 15.37
CA PRO A 268 12.88 26.44 14.46
C PRO A 268 13.06 25.96 13.02
N LEU A 269 11.95 25.57 12.40
CA LEU A 269 11.93 25.19 10.98
C LEU A 269 12.07 26.45 10.12
N VAL A 270 12.94 26.39 9.11
CA VAL A 270 13.02 27.37 8.03
C VAL A 270 12.38 26.71 6.81
N SER A 271 11.11 27.04 6.56
CA SER A 271 10.25 26.34 5.58
C SER A 271 10.89 26.24 4.19
N GLU A 272 10.67 25.08 3.56
CA GLU A 272 11.02 24.81 2.17
C GLU A 272 10.35 25.76 1.18
N ALA A 273 9.21 26.36 1.56
CA ALA A 273 8.55 27.38 0.77
C ALA A 273 9.47 28.58 0.45
N LEU A 274 10.47 28.90 1.29
CA LEU A 274 11.48 29.93 0.96
C LEU A 274 12.31 29.54 -0.27
N ARG A 275 12.68 28.27 -0.41
CA ARG A 275 13.39 27.77 -1.61
C ARG A 275 12.45 27.77 -2.82
N GLY A 276 11.15 27.51 -2.61
CA GLY A 276 10.09 27.69 -3.61
C GLY A 276 10.01 29.12 -4.17
N GLU A 277 10.26 30.11 -3.31
CA GLU A 277 10.31 31.54 -3.69
C GLU A 277 11.67 32.00 -4.25
N GLY A 278 12.63 31.10 -4.43
CA GLY A 278 13.93 31.39 -5.04
C GLY A 278 15.11 31.54 -4.07
N ALA A 279 14.94 31.23 -2.78
CA ALA A 279 16.07 31.13 -1.86
C ALA A 279 17.01 29.98 -2.28
N TYR A 280 18.31 30.16 -2.08
CA TYR A 280 19.32 29.18 -2.49
C TYR A 280 20.38 28.94 -1.41
N LEU A 281 20.89 27.71 -1.34
CA LEU A 281 21.86 27.28 -0.35
C LEU A 281 23.29 27.63 -0.76
N VAL A 282 24.04 28.22 0.17
CA VAL A 282 25.45 28.58 -0.01
C VAL A 282 26.32 28.12 1.16
N ASP A 283 27.58 27.81 0.87
CA ASP A 283 28.60 27.61 1.91
C ASP A 283 29.09 28.96 2.49
N ALA A 284 29.99 28.91 3.49
CA ALA A 284 30.54 30.10 4.12
C ALA A 284 31.32 31.02 3.15
N GLY A 285 31.78 30.49 2.02
CA GLY A 285 32.42 31.25 0.93
C GLY A 285 31.44 31.87 -0.05
N GLY A 286 30.13 31.65 0.11
CA GLY A 286 29.08 32.12 -0.79
C GLY A 286 28.89 31.26 -2.05
N ARG A 287 29.53 30.09 -2.14
CA ARG A 287 29.36 29.19 -3.28
C ARG A 287 28.03 28.45 -3.16
N ARG A 288 27.27 28.41 -4.25
CA ARG A 288 26.02 27.63 -4.34
C ARG A 288 26.32 26.14 -4.27
N ILE A 289 25.78 25.45 -3.27
CA ILE A 289 26.15 24.04 -3.00
C ILE A 289 25.30 23.04 -3.78
N MET A 290 24.12 23.46 -4.27
CA MET A 290 23.20 22.61 -5.05
C MET A 290 23.42 22.68 -6.56
N GLU A 291 24.28 23.58 -7.04
CA GLU A 291 24.55 23.76 -8.46
C GLU A 291 25.23 22.50 -9.04
N GLY A 292 24.65 21.94 -10.12
CA GLY A 292 25.14 20.72 -10.75
C GLY A 292 24.85 19.42 -9.97
N VAL A 293 24.15 19.48 -8.83
CA VAL A 293 23.81 18.30 -8.01
C VAL A 293 22.53 17.60 -8.50
N HIS A 294 21.52 18.37 -8.88
CA HIS A 294 20.21 17.87 -9.31
C HIS A 294 19.57 18.87 -10.27
N GLU A 295 18.71 18.41 -11.19
CA GLU A 295 18.06 19.28 -12.19
C GLU A 295 17.18 20.38 -11.54
N LEU A 296 16.56 20.07 -10.41
CA LEU A 296 15.76 21.00 -9.60
C LEU A 296 16.59 21.88 -8.64
N ALA A 297 17.93 21.74 -8.60
CA ALA A 297 18.82 22.46 -7.69
C ALA A 297 18.29 22.49 -6.23
N ASP A 298 18.04 23.66 -5.65
CA ASP A 298 17.55 23.83 -4.27
C ASP A 298 16.12 23.30 -4.04
N LEU A 299 15.37 22.97 -5.08
CA LEU A 299 14.05 22.31 -5.02
C LEU A 299 14.11 20.79 -5.21
N ALA A 300 15.33 20.22 -5.23
CA ALA A 300 15.50 18.78 -5.22
C ALA A 300 14.84 18.12 -3.99
N PRO A 301 14.53 16.81 -4.04
CA PRO A 301 14.01 16.08 -2.90
C PRO A 301 14.86 16.26 -1.62
N ARG A 302 14.20 16.25 -0.46
CA ARG A 302 14.82 16.59 0.83
C ARG A 302 16.05 15.75 1.17
N ASP A 303 16.03 14.46 0.85
CA ASP A 303 17.18 13.58 1.06
C ASP A 303 18.39 14.01 0.25
N VAL A 304 18.20 14.48 -1.00
CA VAL A 304 19.27 15.00 -1.86
C VAL A 304 19.86 16.28 -1.29
N VAL A 305 19.01 17.22 -0.86
CA VAL A 305 19.45 18.50 -0.29
C VAL A 305 20.14 18.27 1.05
N ALA A 306 19.52 17.53 1.97
CA ALA A 306 20.08 17.24 3.29
C ALA A 306 21.42 16.49 3.20
N ARG A 307 21.54 15.51 2.29
CA ARG A 307 22.80 14.80 2.02
C ARG A 307 23.88 15.76 1.52
N THR A 308 23.54 16.66 0.62
CA THR A 308 24.49 17.66 0.09
C THR A 308 24.99 18.58 1.20
N ILE A 309 24.08 19.11 2.03
CA ILE A 309 24.45 19.93 3.18
C ILE A 309 25.35 19.16 4.15
N ALA A 310 24.97 17.93 4.53
CA ALA A 310 25.75 17.11 5.46
C ALA A 310 27.15 16.78 4.92
N ARG A 311 27.27 16.51 3.61
CA ARG A 311 28.56 16.29 2.95
C ARG A 311 29.41 17.56 2.96
N THR A 312 28.84 18.71 2.62
CA THR A 312 29.55 20.00 2.64
C THR A 312 30.04 20.33 4.06
N MET A 313 29.20 20.15 5.07
CA MET A 313 29.56 20.32 6.48
C MET A 313 30.74 19.43 6.88
N ALA A 314 30.70 18.15 6.51
CA ALA A 314 31.78 17.20 6.79
C ALA A 314 33.09 17.53 6.06
N GLU A 315 33.02 17.88 4.77
CA GLU A 315 34.18 18.22 3.94
C GLU A 315 34.88 19.51 4.41
N GLN A 316 34.11 20.50 4.87
CA GLN A 316 34.63 21.80 5.30
C GLN A 316 34.90 21.88 6.81
N GLY A 317 34.47 20.89 7.60
CA GLY A 317 34.61 20.89 9.05
C GLY A 317 33.78 21.99 9.72
N VAL A 318 32.56 22.23 9.25
CA VAL A 318 31.63 23.26 9.76
C VAL A 318 30.31 22.65 10.21
N ASP A 319 29.61 23.32 11.12
CA ASP A 319 28.38 22.81 11.74
C ASP A 319 27.08 23.26 11.03
N HIS A 320 27.18 24.18 10.06
CA HIS A 320 26.04 24.70 9.31
C HIS A 320 26.46 25.28 7.96
N VAL A 321 25.46 25.50 7.10
CA VAL A 321 25.56 26.27 5.86
C VAL A 321 24.60 27.45 5.92
N TYR A 322 24.42 28.19 4.83
CA TYR A 322 23.57 29.36 4.80
C TYR A 322 22.49 29.26 3.72
N LEU A 323 21.29 29.77 4.03
CA LEU A 323 20.22 30.01 3.07
C LEU A 323 20.22 31.51 2.69
N GLU A 324 20.49 31.79 1.42
CA GLU A 324 20.52 33.15 0.90
C GLU A 324 19.09 33.63 0.57
N THR A 325 18.67 34.70 1.26
CA THR A 325 17.30 35.23 1.19
C THR A 325 17.25 36.75 1.11
N ARG A 326 18.39 37.46 1.09
CA ARG A 326 18.44 38.94 1.17
C ARG A 326 17.84 39.63 -0.05
N HIS A 327 17.72 38.91 -1.16
CA HIS A 327 17.06 39.40 -2.37
C HIS A 327 15.52 39.43 -2.23
N PHE A 328 14.96 38.80 -1.21
CA PHE A 328 13.54 38.91 -0.89
C PHE A 328 13.22 40.31 -0.36
N GLY A 329 12.20 40.94 -0.93
CA GLY A 329 11.70 42.21 -0.43
C GLY A 329 11.07 42.08 0.95
N ARG A 330 11.12 43.15 1.74
CA ARG A 330 10.47 43.24 3.06
C ARG A 330 9.01 42.75 3.05
N ALA A 331 8.25 43.14 2.03
CA ALA A 331 6.85 42.79 1.90
C ALA A 331 6.61 41.28 1.72
N THR A 332 7.55 40.56 1.09
CA THR A 332 7.48 39.09 0.97
C THR A 332 7.63 38.46 2.35
N TRP A 333 8.64 38.86 3.11
CA TRP A 333 8.86 38.36 4.47
C TRP A 333 7.69 38.65 5.41
N GLU A 334 7.20 39.89 5.43
CA GLU A 334 6.14 40.31 6.36
C GLU A 334 4.77 39.71 6.05
N ARG A 335 4.49 39.34 4.79
CA ARG A 335 3.20 38.75 4.40
C ARG A 335 3.23 37.23 4.29
N ARG A 336 4.27 36.66 3.69
CA ARG A 336 4.32 35.24 3.36
C ARG A 336 5.07 34.37 4.36
N PHE A 337 6.04 34.95 5.05
CA PHE A 337 6.87 34.23 6.02
C PHE A 337 6.95 34.95 7.37
N PRO A 338 5.82 35.44 7.92
CA PRO A 338 5.83 36.24 9.15
C PRO A 338 6.35 35.43 10.34
N THR A 339 6.03 34.14 10.42
CA THR A 339 6.47 33.28 11.52
C THR A 339 7.97 33.03 11.46
N ILE A 340 8.51 32.73 10.27
CA ILE A 340 9.95 32.54 10.09
C ILE A 340 10.73 33.83 10.33
N LEU A 341 10.22 34.99 9.85
CA LEU A 341 10.83 36.29 10.08
C LEU A 341 10.95 36.60 11.58
N ALA A 342 9.86 36.39 12.32
CA ALA A 342 9.83 36.59 13.77
C ALA A 342 10.84 35.66 14.47
N SER A 343 10.86 34.38 14.09
CA SER A 343 11.77 33.39 14.68
C SER A 343 13.25 33.72 14.41
N CYS A 344 13.61 34.16 13.20
CA CYS A 344 14.98 34.59 12.91
C CYS A 344 15.37 35.78 13.80
N ARG A 345 14.51 36.80 13.88
CA ARG A 345 14.79 38.02 14.65
C ARG A 345 14.89 37.78 16.15
N GLU A 346 14.08 36.88 16.69
CA GLU A 346 14.16 36.43 18.09
C GLU A 346 15.55 35.88 18.43
N HIS A 347 16.20 35.23 17.46
CA HIS A 347 17.55 34.67 17.61
C HIS A 347 18.65 35.61 17.07
N GLY A 348 18.34 36.90 16.93
CA GLY A 348 19.31 37.92 16.51
C GLY A 348 19.67 37.87 15.01
N ILE A 349 18.87 37.18 14.20
CA ILE A 349 19.11 37.02 12.76
C ILE A 349 18.11 37.86 11.96
N ASP A 350 18.54 38.91 11.25
CA ASP A 350 17.67 39.65 10.33
C ASP A 350 17.83 39.16 8.87
N PRO A 351 16.91 38.32 8.36
CA PRO A 351 17.07 37.70 7.04
C PRO A 351 17.04 38.70 5.87
N LEU A 352 16.64 39.95 6.12
CA LEU A 352 16.68 41.02 5.12
C LEU A 352 18.11 41.53 4.87
N THR A 353 19.03 41.32 5.81
CA THR A 353 20.38 41.93 5.76
C THR A 353 21.50 40.90 5.79
N GLN A 354 21.25 39.69 6.30
CA GLN A 354 22.22 38.59 6.34
C GLN A 354 21.58 37.26 5.93
N PRO A 355 22.36 36.32 5.36
CA PRO A 355 21.85 35.00 5.04
C PRO A 355 21.53 34.20 6.32
N VAL A 356 20.58 33.27 6.24
CA VAL A 356 20.06 32.53 7.41
C VAL A 356 20.93 31.30 7.64
N PRO A 357 21.56 31.10 8.82
CA PRO A 357 22.33 29.90 9.12
C PRO A 357 21.40 28.70 9.29
N VAL A 358 21.67 27.63 8.55
CA VAL A 358 20.81 26.43 8.49
C VAL A 358 21.61 25.14 8.55
N ALA A 359 21.01 24.12 9.16
CA ALA A 359 21.55 22.76 9.20
C ALA A 359 20.43 21.72 9.05
N PRO A 360 20.74 20.46 8.70
CA PRO A 360 19.74 19.40 8.66
C PRO A 360 19.35 18.95 10.07
N ALA A 361 18.06 18.63 10.28
CA ALA A 361 17.58 18.05 11.54
C ALA A 361 16.47 17.02 11.31
N ALA A 362 16.34 16.05 12.23
CA ALA A 362 15.34 15.01 12.13
C ALA A 362 13.92 15.61 12.14
N HIS A 363 13.06 15.17 11.23
CA HIS A 363 11.80 15.86 10.95
C HIS A 363 10.59 14.94 10.83
N TYR A 364 10.75 13.79 10.16
CA TYR A 364 9.63 12.87 9.89
C TYR A 364 10.10 11.42 9.83
N ALA A 365 9.31 10.49 10.38
CA ALA A 365 9.52 9.05 10.21
C ALA A 365 8.66 8.51 9.06
N SER A 366 9.29 7.96 8.00
CA SER A 366 8.55 7.35 6.88
C SER A 366 8.11 5.92 7.20
N GLY A 367 8.87 5.23 8.06
CA GLY A 367 8.50 3.93 8.65
C GLY A 367 7.78 4.06 9.99
N GLY A 368 7.35 2.92 10.52
CA GLY A 368 6.52 2.86 11.72
C GLY A 368 5.87 1.49 11.92
N ALA A 369 4.74 1.46 12.62
CA ALA A 369 3.91 0.25 12.73
C ALA A 369 3.32 -0.12 11.37
N GLU A 370 3.59 -1.34 10.89
CA GLU A 370 3.06 -1.83 9.62
C GLU A 370 1.53 -1.92 9.70
N VAL A 371 0.84 -1.30 8.73
CA VAL A 371 -0.61 -1.36 8.60
C VAL A 371 -1.07 -1.78 7.21
N ASP A 372 -2.26 -2.36 7.14
CA ASP A 372 -2.98 -2.52 5.86
C ASP A 372 -3.59 -1.19 5.37
N ILE A 373 -4.25 -1.22 4.21
CA ILE A 373 -4.86 -0.03 3.58
C ILE A 373 -5.97 0.61 4.44
N ASP A 374 -6.50 -0.11 5.42
CA ASP A 374 -7.54 0.36 6.34
C ASP A 374 -6.96 0.69 7.74
N GLY A 375 -5.63 0.70 7.90
CA GLY A 375 -4.95 1.11 9.13
C GLY A 375 -4.82 0.03 10.21
N ARG A 376 -5.08 -1.25 9.88
CA ARG A 376 -4.95 -2.37 10.83
C ARG A 376 -3.51 -2.80 10.96
N THR A 377 -3.04 -2.96 12.20
CA THR A 377 -1.73 -3.57 12.43
C THR A 377 -1.81 -5.11 12.33
N SER A 378 -0.66 -5.77 12.41
CA SER A 378 -0.60 -7.24 12.54
C SER A 378 -1.18 -7.79 13.85
N VAL A 379 -1.55 -6.93 14.80
CA VAL A 379 -2.11 -7.30 16.10
C VAL A 379 -3.61 -7.00 16.09
N PRO A 380 -4.48 -8.03 16.22
CA PRO A 380 -5.93 -7.80 16.26
C PRO A 380 -6.33 -6.79 17.33
N GLY A 381 -7.22 -5.86 16.98
CA GLY A 381 -7.68 -4.79 17.88
C GLY A 381 -6.77 -3.56 17.96
N LEU A 382 -5.55 -3.63 17.43
CA LEU A 382 -4.61 -2.49 17.37
C LEU A 382 -4.54 -1.92 15.94
N TRP A 383 -4.66 -0.61 15.85
CA TRP A 383 -4.66 0.17 14.62
C TRP A 383 -3.63 1.29 14.72
N ALA A 384 -3.18 1.83 13.60
CA ALA A 384 -2.26 2.96 13.60
C ALA A 384 -2.51 3.90 12.41
N VAL A 385 -2.30 5.20 12.61
CA VAL A 385 -2.51 6.24 11.60
C VAL A 385 -1.61 7.45 11.80
N GLY A 386 -1.26 8.12 10.69
CA GLY A 386 -0.29 9.22 10.69
C GLY A 386 1.14 8.73 10.90
N GLU A 387 2.02 9.60 11.38
CA GLU A 387 3.48 9.35 11.43
C GLU A 387 3.92 8.14 12.28
N VAL A 388 3.07 7.62 13.17
CA VAL A 388 3.39 6.37 13.90
C VAL A 388 3.23 5.12 13.03
N ALA A 389 2.47 5.22 11.94
CA ALA A 389 2.15 4.13 11.03
C ALA A 389 3.05 4.15 9.79
N ARG A 390 3.31 2.96 9.25
CA ARG A 390 3.86 2.73 7.92
C ARG A 390 2.71 2.31 7.02
N THR A 391 2.02 3.29 6.43
CA THR A 391 0.87 3.08 5.50
C THR A 391 1.30 2.57 4.13
N GLY A 392 2.56 2.83 3.74
CA GLY A 392 3.09 2.56 2.41
C GLY A 392 3.21 3.80 1.53
N VAL A 393 2.64 4.95 1.89
CA VAL A 393 2.67 6.16 1.05
C VAL A 393 4.10 6.68 0.81
N HIS A 394 4.91 6.80 1.86
CA HIS A 394 6.13 7.62 1.82
C HIS A 394 7.38 6.90 1.30
N GLY A 395 7.37 5.57 1.24
CA GLY A 395 8.55 4.78 0.84
C GLY A 395 9.81 5.18 1.62
N ALA A 396 10.91 5.42 0.89
CA ALA A 396 12.21 5.76 1.47
C ALA A 396 12.34 7.24 1.89
N ASN A 397 11.43 8.10 1.44
CA ASN A 397 11.47 9.53 1.69
C ASN A 397 10.10 10.18 1.37
N ARG A 398 9.54 10.89 2.34
CA ARG A 398 8.25 11.58 2.19
C ARG A 398 8.34 12.79 1.23
N LEU A 399 7.36 12.91 0.34
CA LEU A 399 7.06 14.16 -0.40
C LEU A 399 6.51 15.24 0.56
N ALA A 400 7.00 16.47 0.45
CA ALA A 400 6.55 17.58 1.29
C ALA A 400 5.01 17.71 1.30
N SER A 401 4.42 18.08 2.43
CA SER A 401 2.99 18.34 2.59
C SER A 401 2.03 17.14 2.41
N ASN A 402 2.54 15.93 2.14
CA ASN A 402 1.72 14.70 2.11
C ASN A 402 1.36 14.13 3.49
N SER A 403 2.11 14.44 4.56
CA SER A 403 1.85 13.80 5.88
C SER A 403 0.54 14.26 6.53
N LEU A 404 0.16 15.53 6.34
CA LEU A 404 -1.13 16.01 6.84
C LEU A 404 -2.26 15.33 6.05
N LEU A 405 -2.11 15.22 4.73
CA LEU A 405 -3.08 14.54 3.88
C LEU A 405 -3.25 13.07 4.26
N GLU A 406 -2.14 12.35 4.48
CA GLU A 406 -2.15 10.96 4.94
C GLU A 406 -2.97 10.81 6.22
N GLY A 407 -2.74 11.70 7.19
CA GLY A 407 -3.48 11.71 8.45
C GLY A 407 -4.99 11.88 8.27
N LEU A 408 -5.44 12.65 7.28
CA LEU A 408 -6.87 12.83 6.98
C LEU A 408 -7.48 11.62 6.26
N VAL A 409 -6.84 11.18 5.18
CA VAL A 409 -7.33 10.11 4.30
C VAL A 409 -7.44 8.80 5.09
N TYR A 410 -6.36 8.37 5.74
CA TYR A 410 -6.35 7.10 6.45
C TYR A 410 -7.18 7.11 7.73
N ALA A 411 -7.35 8.26 8.38
CA ALA A 411 -8.27 8.41 9.51
C ALA A 411 -9.73 8.12 9.09
N ASP A 412 -10.15 8.62 7.93
CA ASP A 412 -11.50 8.36 7.42
C ASP A 412 -11.71 6.88 7.05
N ARG A 413 -10.68 6.24 6.47
CA ARG A 413 -10.72 4.80 6.15
C ARG A 413 -10.83 3.94 7.41
N ILE A 414 -10.03 4.22 8.45
CA ILE A 414 -10.13 3.55 9.75
C ILE A 414 -11.53 3.73 10.34
N ALA A 415 -12.03 4.96 10.38
CA ALA A 415 -13.36 5.26 10.90
C ALA A 415 -14.46 4.51 10.13
N ALA A 416 -14.40 4.49 8.80
CA ALA A 416 -15.33 3.73 7.96
C ALA A 416 -15.27 2.23 8.23
N ARG A 417 -14.07 1.69 8.47
CA ARG A 417 -13.90 0.26 8.77
C ARG A 417 -14.41 -0.11 10.16
N LEU A 418 -14.19 0.73 11.16
CA LEU A 418 -14.66 0.55 12.54
C LEU A 418 -16.19 0.69 12.62
N ALA A 419 -16.79 1.61 11.87
CA ALA A 419 -18.24 1.83 11.86
C ALA A 419 -19.06 0.65 11.31
N ARG A 420 -18.45 -0.26 10.51
CA ARG A 420 -19.12 -1.45 9.95
C ARG A 420 -19.42 -2.55 10.99
N GLY A 421 -18.94 -2.42 12.22
CA GLY A 421 -19.24 -3.35 13.31
C GLY A 421 -18.09 -3.41 14.32
N PRO A 422 -18.22 -2.82 15.52
CA PRO A 422 -17.21 -2.93 16.56
C PRO A 422 -17.11 -4.40 17.01
N ALA A 423 -15.89 -4.86 17.28
CA ALA A 423 -15.71 -6.16 17.93
C ALA A 423 -16.43 -6.13 19.30
N PRO A 424 -16.97 -7.27 19.78
CA PRO A 424 -17.58 -7.33 21.10
C PRO A 424 -16.59 -6.87 22.16
N ARG A 425 -17.09 -6.12 23.16
CA ARG A 425 -16.24 -5.66 24.26
C ARG A 425 -15.69 -6.86 25.03
N PRO A 426 -14.40 -6.82 25.40
CA PRO A 426 -13.80 -7.89 26.20
C PRO A 426 -14.44 -7.92 27.59
N ALA A 427 -14.59 -9.11 28.17
CA ALA A 427 -15.02 -9.26 29.57
C ALA A 427 -13.86 -9.05 30.56
N ARG A 428 -12.61 -9.16 30.08
CA ARG A 428 -11.37 -9.00 30.86
C ARG A 428 -10.27 -8.38 29.99
N ALA A 429 -9.38 -7.62 30.61
CA ALA A 429 -8.26 -6.98 29.94
C ALA A 429 -7.02 -7.08 30.84
N GLU A 430 -5.92 -7.62 30.30
CA GLU A 430 -4.69 -7.86 31.06
C GLU A 430 -3.48 -7.24 30.36
N ALA A 431 -2.59 -6.63 31.15
CA ALA A 431 -1.29 -6.17 30.69
C ALA A 431 -0.30 -7.34 30.68
N THR A 432 0.09 -7.79 29.49
CA THR A 432 1.01 -8.94 29.29
C THR A 432 2.42 -8.46 29.01
N GLY A 433 3.44 -9.19 29.48
CA GLY A 433 4.84 -8.92 29.14
C GLY A 433 5.78 -9.04 30.34
N THR A 434 7.07 -8.91 30.09
CA THR A 434 8.12 -8.92 31.12
C THR A 434 8.43 -7.50 31.57
N VAL A 435 8.29 -7.26 32.87
CA VAL A 435 8.70 -6.01 33.51
C VAL A 435 10.20 -6.06 33.82
N THR A 436 10.92 -5.01 33.45
CA THR A 436 12.33 -4.78 33.79
C THR A 436 12.48 -3.38 34.41
N PRO A 437 13.52 -3.13 35.22
CA PRO A 437 13.77 -1.80 35.77
C PRO A 437 13.82 -0.73 34.68
N LEU A 438 13.17 0.41 34.91
CA LEU A 438 13.19 1.55 33.99
C LEU A 438 14.59 2.19 33.93
N PRO A 439 14.99 2.74 32.77
CA PRO A 439 16.25 3.46 32.64
C PRO A 439 16.22 4.78 33.40
N ASP A 440 17.38 5.24 33.85
CA ASP A 440 17.57 6.59 34.40
C ASP A 440 17.22 7.63 33.30
N PRO A 441 16.35 8.62 33.58
CA PRO A 441 16.03 9.70 32.65
C PRO A 441 17.23 10.42 32.03
N ALA A 442 18.38 10.50 32.73
CA ALA A 442 19.61 11.07 32.20
C ALA A 442 20.12 10.34 30.94
N THR A 443 19.72 9.09 30.74
CA THR A 443 20.06 8.27 29.57
C THR A 443 19.56 8.89 28.26
N ALA A 444 18.44 9.62 28.28
CA ALA A 444 17.85 10.21 27.08
C ALA A 444 18.83 11.14 26.33
N ALA A 445 19.64 11.92 27.06
CA ALA A 445 20.64 12.81 26.46
C ALA A 445 21.75 12.03 25.73
N ARG A 446 22.16 10.89 26.30
CA ARG A 446 23.16 10.01 25.68
C ARG A 446 22.62 9.34 24.42
N VAL A 447 21.39 8.83 24.45
CA VAL A 447 20.73 8.25 23.27
C VAL A 447 20.67 9.27 22.13
N ARG A 448 20.22 10.50 22.41
CA ARG A 448 20.15 11.58 21.42
C ARG A 448 21.49 11.87 20.76
N THR A 449 22.55 11.91 21.55
CA THR A 449 23.92 12.14 21.07
C THR A 449 24.37 11.01 20.15
N LEU A 450 24.18 9.76 20.57
CA LEU A 450 24.57 8.57 19.79
C LEU A 450 23.79 8.49 18.47
N MET A 451 22.47 8.69 18.50
CA MET A 451 21.62 8.68 17.30
C MET A 451 22.03 9.78 16.31
N SER A 452 22.25 11.01 16.77
CA SER A 452 22.72 12.11 15.91
C SER A 452 24.09 11.83 15.28
N ARG A 453 24.98 11.16 16.01
CA ARG A 453 26.33 10.86 15.52
C ARG A 453 26.36 9.72 14.49
N HIS A 454 25.62 8.64 14.75
CA HIS A 454 25.79 7.39 14.01
C HIS A 454 24.60 7.02 13.10
N ALA A 455 23.40 7.57 13.37
CA ALA A 455 22.19 7.36 12.59
C ALA A 455 21.64 8.68 12.00
N GLY A 456 22.50 9.69 11.83
CA GLY A 456 22.17 10.96 11.17
C GLY A 456 21.96 10.82 9.65
N VAL A 457 22.14 11.93 8.93
CA VAL A 457 21.98 11.98 7.47
C VAL A 457 22.93 11.00 6.77
N LEU A 458 24.21 11.03 7.12
CA LEU A 458 25.25 10.13 6.59
C LEU A 458 25.54 9.04 7.63
N ARG A 459 25.64 7.79 7.18
CA ARG A 459 25.79 6.60 8.03
C ARG A 459 26.91 5.70 7.50
N THR A 460 27.48 4.87 8.37
CA THR A 460 28.42 3.79 8.02
C THR A 460 28.05 2.53 8.80
N GLY A 461 28.39 1.35 8.26
CA GLY A 461 28.16 0.09 8.96
C GLY A 461 28.88 0.01 10.30
N GLU A 462 30.11 0.50 10.37
CA GLU A 462 30.89 0.58 11.61
C GLU A 462 30.19 1.47 12.66
N GLY A 463 29.77 2.68 12.26
CA GLY A 463 29.09 3.60 13.18
C GLY A 463 27.75 3.06 13.67
N LEU A 464 26.99 2.38 12.82
CA LEU A 464 25.72 1.75 13.20
C LEU A 464 25.92 0.53 14.11
N ALA A 465 27.01 -0.21 13.96
CA ALA A 465 27.38 -1.30 14.87
C ALA A 465 27.79 -0.75 16.25
N GLU A 466 28.58 0.33 16.30
CA GLU A 466 28.93 1.04 17.54
C GLU A 466 27.66 1.56 18.24
N LEU A 467 26.77 2.21 17.50
CA LEU A 467 25.47 2.68 17.99
C LEU A 467 24.66 1.54 18.63
N THR A 468 24.52 0.42 17.92
CA THR A 468 23.76 -0.74 18.42
C THR A 468 24.35 -1.26 19.72
N ALA A 469 25.68 -1.39 19.81
CA ALA A 469 26.36 -1.87 21.02
C ALA A 469 26.19 -0.91 22.21
N GLU A 470 26.32 0.40 21.99
CA GLU A 470 26.14 1.42 23.03
C GLU A 470 24.69 1.49 23.51
N LEU A 471 23.70 1.47 22.62
CA LEU A 471 22.29 1.45 23.01
C LEU A 471 21.93 0.17 23.79
N ASP A 472 22.48 -0.98 23.39
CA ASP A 472 22.30 -2.24 24.12
C ASP A 472 22.95 -2.21 25.51
N ALA A 473 24.05 -1.46 25.68
CA ALA A 473 24.68 -1.24 26.97
C ALA A 473 23.81 -0.34 27.88
N LEU A 474 23.24 0.73 27.32
CA LEU A 474 22.30 1.62 28.03
C LEU A 474 20.99 0.92 28.42
N ALA A 475 20.58 -0.11 27.67
CA ALA A 475 19.41 -0.91 27.97
C ALA A 475 19.63 -1.96 29.07
N ARG A 476 20.87 -2.17 29.54
CA ARG A 476 21.11 -3.13 30.61
C ARG A 476 20.51 -2.62 31.92
N PRO A 477 19.85 -3.48 32.72
CA PRO A 477 19.25 -3.07 33.98
C PRO A 477 20.29 -2.41 34.90
N GLY A 478 20.07 -1.14 35.23
CA GLY A 478 20.80 -0.41 36.26
C GLY A 478 20.09 -0.45 37.61
N SER A 479 20.38 0.51 38.48
CA SER A 479 19.55 0.76 39.66
C SER A 479 18.14 1.13 39.21
N PRO A 480 17.07 0.59 39.85
CA PRO A 480 15.72 0.87 39.43
C PRO A 480 15.39 2.36 39.58
N ALA A 481 15.02 3.00 38.47
CA ALA A 481 14.45 4.34 38.49
C ALA A 481 13.02 4.29 39.05
N ILE A 482 12.57 5.40 39.63
CA ILE A 482 11.18 5.55 40.09
C ILE A 482 10.28 5.61 38.86
N PRO A 483 9.19 4.83 38.79
CA PRO A 483 8.21 4.94 37.72
C PRO A 483 7.56 6.33 37.68
N ASP A 484 8.00 7.13 36.71
CA ASP A 484 7.45 8.45 36.39
C ASP A 484 7.47 8.69 34.88
N VAL A 485 6.92 9.84 34.47
CA VAL A 485 6.81 10.22 33.06
C VAL A 485 8.18 10.24 32.37
N ALA A 486 9.20 10.79 33.03
CA ALA A 486 10.52 10.92 32.42
C ALA A 486 11.19 9.55 32.21
N ALA A 487 11.02 8.61 33.16
CA ALA A 487 11.52 7.26 33.06
C ALA A 487 10.79 6.45 31.96
N TRP A 488 9.46 6.56 31.86
CA TRP A 488 8.68 5.90 30.80
C TRP A 488 9.02 6.45 29.40
N GLU A 489 9.12 7.78 29.26
CA GLU A 489 9.53 8.40 27.99
C GLU A 489 10.94 7.98 27.60
N THR A 490 11.87 7.89 28.56
CA THR A 490 13.24 7.44 28.31
C THR A 490 13.28 5.98 27.88
N ALA A 491 12.44 5.11 28.47
CA ALA A 491 12.30 3.71 28.06
C ALA A 491 11.77 3.59 26.61
N ASN A 492 10.75 4.39 26.26
CA ASN A 492 10.21 4.42 24.91
C ASN A 492 11.23 4.96 23.89
N LEU A 493 11.92 6.06 24.23
CA LEU A 493 12.94 6.69 23.40
C LEU A 493 14.11 5.73 23.14
N LEU A 494 14.59 5.03 24.16
CA LEU A 494 15.63 4.00 24.01
C LEU A 494 15.14 2.82 23.16
N THR A 495 13.89 2.38 23.34
CA THR A 495 13.29 1.31 22.53
C THR A 495 13.24 1.73 21.05
N ALA A 496 12.71 2.91 20.75
CA ALA A 496 12.64 3.43 19.38
C ALA A 496 14.02 3.55 18.75
N ALA A 497 15.02 4.09 19.48
CA ALA A 497 16.40 4.20 19.00
C ALA A 497 17.01 2.83 18.64
N ARG A 498 16.80 1.81 19.48
CA ARG A 498 17.30 0.45 19.23
C ARG A 498 16.65 -0.20 18.00
N LEU A 499 15.34 0.00 17.81
CA LEU A 499 14.61 -0.52 16.64
C LEU A 499 15.10 0.14 15.34
N VAL A 500 15.30 1.46 15.35
CA VAL A 500 15.84 2.23 14.21
C VAL A 500 17.29 1.81 13.90
N ALA A 501 18.14 1.67 14.92
CA ALA A 501 19.53 1.25 14.76
C ALA A 501 19.63 -0.16 14.14
N ALA A 502 18.80 -1.11 14.60
CA ALA A 502 18.74 -2.46 14.06
C ALA A 502 18.35 -2.47 12.57
N ALA A 503 17.29 -1.73 12.20
CA ALA A 503 16.86 -1.63 10.81
C ALA A 503 17.93 -0.97 9.92
N ALA A 504 18.53 0.13 10.38
CA ALA A 504 19.53 0.87 9.64
C ALA A 504 20.83 0.08 9.43
N LEU A 505 21.25 -0.71 10.43
CA LEU A 505 22.43 -1.57 10.32
C LEU A 505 22.19 -2.70 9.31
N HIS A 506 20.99 -3.29 9.32
CA HIS A 506 20.60 -4.39 8.45
C HIS A 506 20.57 -3.98 6.97
N ARG A 507 20.04 -2.80 6.64
CA ARG A 507 20.02 -2.30 5.26
C ARG A 507 21.41 -1.88 4.77
N THR A 508 21.89 -2.53 3.73
CA THR A 508 23.25 -2.32 3.15
C THR A 508 23.18 -1.71 1.74
N GLU A 509 22.49 -0.59 1.60
CA GLU A 509 22.41 0.23 0.38
C GLU A 509 22.23 1.72 0.74
N SER A 510 22.19 2.59 -0.27
CA SER A 510 21.73 3.98 -0.10
C SER A 510 20.48 4.24 -0.95
N ARG A 511 19.42 4.72 -0.31
CA ARG A 511 18.13 5.01 -0.94
C ARG A 511 17.33 6.01 -0.11
N GLY A 512 16.80 7.05 -0.75
CA GLY A 512 16.00 8.09 -0.07
C GLY A 512 16.71 8.63 1.18
N ALA A 513 16.02 8.65 2.32
CA ALA A 513 16.58 9.19 3.57
C ALA A 513 17.62 8.27 4.28
N HIS A 514 17.88 7.07 3.74
CA HIS A 514 18.92 6.16 4.24
C HIS A 514 20.17 6.26 3.35
N GLN A 515 21.26 6.83 3.88
CA GLN A 515 22.50 7.06 3.13
C GLN A 515 23.70 6.42 3.83
N ARG A 516 24.20 5.33 3.25
CA ARG A 516 25.35 4.55 3.70
C ARG A 516 26.58 4.92 2.88
N ALA A 517 27.53 5.62 3.47
CA ALA A 517 28.76 6.01 2.77
C ALA A 517 29.60 4.80 2.32
N ASP A 518 29.49 3.67 3.03
CA ASP A 518 30.09 2.38 2.70
C ASP A 518 29.29 1.55 1.67
N HIS A 519 28.05 1.96 1.36
CA HIS A 519 27.20 1.37 0.32
C HIS A 519 26.44 2.49 -0.43
N PRO A 520 27.13 3.30 -1.27
CA PRO A 520 26.59 4.55 -1.81
C PRO A 520 25.50 4.38 -2.87
N GLU A 521 25.37 3.19 -3.46
CA GLU A 521 24.43 2.90 -4.53
C GLU A 521 23.18 2.16 -4.03
N PRO A 522 22.01 2.37 -4.66
CA PRO A 522 20.84 1.55 -4.43
C PRO A 522 21.02 0.13 -4.97
N VAL A 523 20.49 -0.87 -4.28
CA VAL A 523 20.46 -2.27 -4.71
C VAL A 523 19.07 -2.59 -5.26
N PRO A 524 18.89 -2.93 -6.56
CA PRO A 524 17.58 -3.14 -7.16
C PRO A 524 16.69 -4.16 -6.43
N GLY A 525 17.27 -5.27 -5.96
CA GLY A 525 16.53 -6.33 -5.25
C GLY A 525 15.97 -5.91 -3.88
N LEU A 526 16.55 -4.90 -3.22
CA LEU A 526 16.08 -4.40 -1.93
C LEU A 526 14.87 -3.46 -2.08
N ARG A 527 14.50 -3.06 -3.31
CA ARG A 527 13.27 -2.32 -3.60
C ARG A 527 12.01 -3.12 -3.24
N ILE A 528 12.04 -4.43 -3.45
CA ILE A 528 10.90 -5.32 -3.18
C ILE A 528 11.08 -6.13 -1.88
N ARG A 529 12.11 -5.79 -1.09
CA ARG A 529 12.45 -6.45 0.17
C ARG A 529 12.60 -5.41 1.27
N PRO A 530 11.49 -4.84 1.77
CA PRO A 530 11.49 -3.97 2.95
C PRO A 530 12.18 -4.61 4.15
N VAL A 531 12.70 -3.76 5.05
CA VAL A 531 13.20 -4.21 6.34
C VAL A 531 12.03 -4.27 7.32
N VAL A 532 11.77 -5.48 7.83
CA VAL A 532 10.77 -5.75 8.86
C VAL A 532 11.47 -5.94 10.19
N VAL A 533 10.98 -5.24 11.22
CA VAL A 533 11.43 -5.37 12.60
C VAL A 533 10.28 -5.85 13.46
N ARG A 534 10.51 -6.89 14.26
CA ARG A 534 9.52 -7.42 15.22
C ARG A 534 10.18 -7.95 16.47
N LEU A 535 9.38 -8.16 17.51
CA LEU A 535 9.85 -8.83 18.73
C LEU A 535 9.53 -10.33 18.67
N GLU A 536 10.55 -11.17 18.89
CA GLU A 536 10.37 -12.58 19.22
C GLU A 536 10.63 -12.76 20.71
N GLY A 537 9.55 -12.91 21.48
CA GLY A 537 9.59 -12.75 22.93
C GLY A 537 10.02 -11.32 23.27
N ASN A 538 11.26 -11.17 23.74
CA ASN A 538 11.88 -9.88 24.07
C ASN A 538 13.12 -9.56 23.21
N THR A 539 13.34 -10.28 22.11
CA THR A 539 14.49 -10.05 21.23
C THR A 539 14.06 -9.32 19.96
N ILE A 540 14.84 -8.32 19.54
CA ILE A 540 14.65 -7.64 18.25
C ILE A 540 15.09 -8.59 17.13
N VAL A 541 14.18 -8.88 16.21
CA VAL A 541 14.47 -9.65 15.00
C VAL A 541 14.23 -8.73 13.80
N THR A 542 15.23 -8.67 12.93
CA THR A 542 15.20 -7.88 11.69
C THR A 542 15.35 -8.81 10.51
N THR A 543 14.46 -8.69 9.52
CA THR A 543 14.40 -9.57 8.34
C THR A 543 14.07 -8.78 7.08
N ASP A 544 14.58 -9.26 5.95
CA ASP A 544 14.12 -8.84 4.63
C ASP A 544 12.98 -9.75 4.17
N GLU A 545 11.78 -9.20 4.05
CA GLU A 545 10.62 -9.95 3.59
C GLU A 545 10.24 -9.53 2.17
N ASP A 546 9.96 -10.51 1.31
CA ASP A 546 9.51 -10.23 -0.05
C ASP A 546 8.15 -9.54 0.01
N TRP A 547 8.05 -8.39 -0.65
CA TRP A 547 6.86 -7.60 -0.71
C TRP A 547 6.39 -7.47 -2.15
N THR A 548 5.13 -7.85 -2.35
CA THR A 548 4.44 -7.60 -3.61
C THR A 548 3.68 -6.29 -3.47
N PRO A 549 3.89 -5.32 -4.37
CA PRO A 549 3.11 -4.10 -4.40
C PRO A 549 1.62 -4.39 -4.39
N SER A 550 0.86 -3.68 -3.55
CA SER A 550 -0.57 -3.92 -3.42
C SER A 550 -1.32 -3.56 -4.70
N LEU A 551 -2.35 -4.36 -5.01
CA LEU A 551 -3.31 -4.07 -6.06
C LEU A 551 -4.59 -3.49 -5.44
N PRO A 552 -5.37 -2.69 -6.18
CA PRO A 552 -6.72 -2.33 -5.76
C PRO A 552 -7.56 -3.58 -5.47
N PRO A 553 -8.35 -3.63 -4.38
CA PRO A 553 -9.17 -4.79 -4.05
C PRO A 553 -10.15 -5.20 -5.15
N ALA A 554 -10.72 -4.22 -5.86
CA ALA A 554 -11.61 -4.47 -6.99
C ALA A 554 -10.90 -5.20 -8.14
N LEU A 555 -9.72 -4.71 -8.52
CA LEU A 555 -8.88 -5.35 -9.54
C LEU A 555 -8.44 -6.76 -9.11
N THR A 556 -8.08 -6.93 -7.83
CA THR A 556 -7.72 -8.24 -7.27
C THR A 556 -8.88 -9.24 -7.40
N ALA A 557 -10.09 -8.84 -7.00
CA ALA A 557 -11.28 -9.69 -7.07
C ALA A 557 -11.63 -10.11 -8.50
N GLU A 558 -11.46 -9.21 -9.47
CA GLU A 558 -11.67 -9.52 -10.88
C GLU A 558 -10.58 -10.42 -11.45
N LEU A 559 -9.31 -10.18 -11.14
CA LEU A 559 -8.21 -11.07 -11.51
C LEU A 559 -8.39 -12.47 -10.91
N ASP A 560 -8.90 -12.56 -9.68
CA ASP A 560 -9.24 -13.83 -9.04
C ASP A 560 -10.41 -14.54 -9.73
N SER A 561 -11.25 -13.82 -10.51
CA SER A 561 -12.29 -14.43 -11.35
C SER A 561 -11.74 -15.05 -12.64
N ILE A 562 -10.55 -14.61 -13.09
CA ILE A 562 -9.76 -15.14 -14.22
C ILE A 562 -8.93 -16.36 -13.75
N ALA A 563 -9.35 -17.05 -12.69
CA ALA A 563 -8.63 -18.17 -12.12
C ALA A 563 -9.11 -19.54 -12.61
N PHE A 564 -8.31 -20.56 -12.27
CA PHE A 564 -8.87 -21.90 -12.07
C PHE A 564 -9.98 -21.80 -11.01
N PRO A 565 -11.15 -22.45 -11.19
CA PRO A 565 -12.19 -22.43 -10.18
C PRO A 565 -11.59 -22.87 -8.84
N LEU A 566 -11.64 -22.00 -7.83
CA LEU A 566 -11.22 -22.34 -6.48
C LEU A 566 -12.02 -23.56 -6.02
N ALA A 567 -11.34 -24.54 -5.40
CA ALA A 567 -12.01 -25.66 -4.75
C ALA A 567 -12.95 -25.10 -3.67
N GLY A 568 -14.25 -24.94 -3.98
CA GLY A 568 -15.18 -24.30 -3.06
C GLY A 568 -16.51 -23.75 -3.58
N SER A 569 -16.82 -23.76 -4.89
CA SER A 569 -18.18 -23.39 -5.31
C SER A 569 -19.18 -24.50 -4.93
N ARG A 570 -19.82 -24.35 -3.77
CA ARG A 570 -20.85 -25.25 -3.23
C ARG A 570 -22.04 -25.36 -4.18
N LEU A 571 -22.16 -26.51 -4.85
CA LEU A 571 -23.45 -27.12 -5.16
C LEU A 571 -23.46 -28.46 -4.40
N SER A 572 -24.33 -28.57 -3.39
CA SER A 572 -24.60 -29.77 -2.56
C SER A 572 -23.65 -30.10 -1.38
N GLY A 573 -23.82 -29.40 -0.27
CA GLY A 573 -23.98 -29.97 1.10
C GLY A 573 -23.18 -31.17 1.63
N ARG A 574 -21.99 -31.53 1.16
CA ARG A 574 -21.12 -32.54 1.81
C ARG A 574 -19.70 -31.99 2.07
N PRO A 575 -19.03 -32.43 3.16
CA PRO A 575 -17.65 -32.03 3.44
C PRO A 575 -16.70 -32.74 2.48
N ASP A 576 -15.75 -31.99 1.91
CA ASP A 576 -14.95 -32.43 0.77
C ASP A 576 -13.55 -32.92 1.19
N ALA A 577 -13.17 -34.11 0.72
CA ALA A 577 -11.84 -34.69 0.89
C ALA A 577 -10.84 -34.22 -0.20
N ARG A 578 -11.20 -33.21 -1.02
CA ARG A 578 -10.44 -32.75 -2.19
C ARG A 578 -9.46 -31.59 -1.94
N ALA A 579 -9.14 -31.28 -0.68
CA ALA A 579 -8.21 -30.20 -0.34
C ALA A 579 -6.76 -30.46 -0.81
N GLU A 580 -6.38 -31.70 -1.16
CA GLU A 580 -4.99 -32.08 -1.44
C GLU A 580 -4.52 -31.89 -2.90
N PHE A 581 -5.40 -31.57 -3.85
CA PHE A 581 -5.03 -31.43 -5.27
C PHE A 581 -5.25 -30.04 -5.89
N SER A 582 -5.56 -29.04 -5.07
CA SER A 582 -5.37 -27.65 -5.48
C SER A 582 -3.87 -27.41 -5.63
N LEU A 583 -3.41 -26.82 -6.75
CA LEU A 583 -2.02 -26.42 -6.90
C LEU A 583 -1.61 -25.65 -5.64
N PRO A 584 -0.66 -26.16 -4.83
CA PRO A 584 -0.19 -25.42 -3.69
C PRO A 584 0.56 -24.20 -4.24
N HIS A 585 0.26 -23.04 -3.67
CA HIS A 585 0.95 -21.75 -3.90
C HIS A 585 0.50 -20.97 -5.14
N THR A 586 -0.57 -20.19 -5.00
CA THR A 586 -0.63 -18.72 -5.24
C THR A 586 -2.10 -18.29 -5.17
N ALA A 587 -2.39 -17.15 -4.56
CA ALA A 587 -3.66 -16.47 -4.85
C ALA A 587 -3.71 -16.24 -6.37
N PRO A 588 -4.85 -16.46 -7.07
CA PRO A 588 -4.87 -16.42 -8.52
C PRO A 588 -4.35 -15.10 -9.11
N SER A 589 -4.68 -13.97 -8.48
CA SER A 589 -4.09 -12.65 -8.75
C SER A 589 -2.55 -12.64 -8.78
N GLN A 590 -1.87 -13.31 -7.84
CA GLN A 590 -0.40 -13.41 -7.84
C GLN A 590 0.13 -14.16 -9.08
N SER A 591 -0.55 -15.22 -9.51
CA SER A 591 -0.20 -15.91 -10.76
C SER A 591 -0.32 -15.00 -11.98
N HIS A 592 -1.30 -14.09 -12.00
CA HIS A 592 -1.46 -13.12 -13.09
C HIS A 592 -0.38 -12.05 -13.06
N VAL A 593 -0.01 -11.54 -11.87
CA VAL A 593 1.12 -10.62 -11.70
C VAL A 593 2.41 -11.24 -12.23
N ASP A 594 2.70 -12.50 -11.86
CA ASP A 594 3.91 -13.19 -12.32
C ASP A 594 3.90 -13.42 -13.84
N LEU A 595 2.74 -13.70 -14.42
CA LEU A 595 2.58 -13.83 -15.87
C LEU A 595 2.85 -12.50 -16.59
N VAL A 596 2.26 -11.40 -16.12
CA VAL A 596 2.47 -10.06 -16.69
C VAL A 596 3.92 -9.63 -16.53
N ARG A 597 4.55 -9.85 -15.37
CA ARG A 597 5.97 -9.54 -15.15
C ARG A 597 6.88 -10.30 -16.11
N ARG A 598 6.59 -11.58 -16.38
CA ARG A 598 7.34 -12.35 -17.39
C ARG A 598 7.19 -11.76 -18.79
N ALA A 599 5.97 -11.37 -19.18
CA ALA A 599 5.72 -10.73 -20.47
C ALA A 599 6.41 -9.37 -20.60
N LEU A 600 6.35 -8.52 -19.56
CA LEU A 600 7.07 -7.25 -19.51
C LEU A 600 8.59 -7.45 -19.55
N SER A 601 9.09 -8.49 -18.87
CA SER A 601 10.52 -8.81 -18.90
C SER A 601 10.97 -9.20 -20.30
N GLU A 602 10.15 -9.93 -21.07
CA GLU A 602 10.39 -10.24 -22.49
C GLU A 602 10.58 -8.95 -23.31
N ASP A 603 9.65 -8.00 -23.18
CA ASP A 603 9.71 -6.72 -23.91
C ASP A 603 10.87 -5.81 -23.45
N LEU A 604 11.31 -5.92 -22.19
CA LEU A 604 12.36 -5.09 -21.58
C LEU A 604 13.73 -5.79 -21.47
N THR A 605 13.94 -6.95 -22.11
CA THR A 605 15.09 -7.84 -21.86
C THR A 605 16.47 -7.33 -22.31
N ALA A 606 16.58 -6.30 -23.15
CA ALA A 606 17.86 -5.88 -23.75
C ALA A 606 18.43 -4.57 -23.14
N GLY A 607 19.67 -4.62 -22.66
CA GLY A 607 20.43 -3.44 -22.21
C GLY A 607 19.96 -2.90 -20.85
N PRO A 608 19.71 -1.58 -20.68
CA PRO A 608 19.37 -0.98 -19.39
C PRO A 608 18.01 -1.37 -18.80
N GLY A 609 17.23 -2.24 -19.47
CA GLY A 609 15.91 -2.66 -18.98
C GLY A 609 14.84 -1.57 -19.12
N ILE A 610 14.96 -0.72 -20.15
CA ILE A 610 14.09 0.44 -20.39
C ILE A 610 13.63 0.48 -21.86
N ASP A 611 12.46 1.07 -22.11
CA ASP A 611 12.04 1.47 -23.45
C ASP A 611 12.87 2.68 -23.92
N VAL A 612 13.90 2.40 -24.72
CA VAL A 612 14.87 3.41 -25.17
C VAL A 612 14.23 4.50 -26.04
N THR A 613 13.23 4.15 -26.87
CA THR A 613 12.59 5.11 -27.77
C THR A 613 11.73 6.07 -26.95
N THR A 614 10.93 5.53 -26.03
CA THR A 614 10.08 6.33 -25.15
C THR A 614 10.91 7.21 -24.22
N VAL A 615 11.94 6.67 -23.56
CA VAL A 615 12.80 7.44 -22.66
C VAL A 615 13.54 8.56 -23.39
N ALA A 616 13.97 8.34 -24.64
CA ALA A 616 14.69 9.33 -25.43
C ALA A 616 13.81 10.44 -26.02
N THR A 617 12.52 10.18 -26.26
CA THR A 617 11.65 11.09 -27.03
C THR A 617 10.56 11.78 -26.22
N ILE A 618 10.18 11.23 -25.07
CA ILE A 618 9.06 11.70 -24.26
C ILE A 618 9.59 12.30 -22.96
N PRO A 619 9.17 13.48 -22.49
CA PRO A 619 9.56 13.99 -21.16
C PRO A 619 9.12 13.06 -20.02
N GLY A 620 9.91 12.97 -18.94
CA GLY A 620 9.69 12.02 -17.85
C GLY A 620 8.47 12.33 -16.96
N ASP A 621 8.00 13.57 -17.01
CA ASP A 621 6.89 14.13 -16.24
C ASP A 621 5.61 14.33 -17.07
N GLN A 622 5.67 14.07 -18.38
CA GLN A 622 4.50 14.26 -19.25
C GLN A 622 3.42 13.24 -18.94
N VAL A 623 2.24 13.71 -18.53
CA VAL A 623 1.02 12.92 -18.36
C VAL A 623 0.11 13.07 -19.58
N ARG A 624 -0.47 11.95 -20.04
CA ARG A 624 -1.43 11.89 -21.14
C ARG A 624 -2.51 10.86 -20.83
N THR A 625 -3.59 10.93 -21.59
CA THR A 625 -4.66 9.94 -21.59
C THR A 625 -4.59 9.13 -22.87
N ALA A 626 -4.77 7.82 -22.77
CA ALA A 626 -4.89 6.90 -23.88
C ALA A 626 -6.26 6.24 -23.90
N HIS A 627 -6.77 5.96 -25.09
CA HIS A 627 -7.93 5.12 -25.31
C HIS A 627 -7.49 3.76 -25.84
N VAL A 628 -7.97 2.69 -25.21
CA VAL A 628 -7.97 1.34 -25.80
C VAL A 628 -9.22 1.22 -26.66
N VAL A 629 -9.06 1.02 -27.97
CA VAL A 629 -10.15 1.15 -28.96
C VAL A 629 -10.29 -0.11 -29.79
N ALA A 630 -11.54 -0.61 -29.93
CA ALA A 630 -11.85 -1.69 -30.84
C ALA A 630 -11.69 -1.24 -32.30
N ARG A 631 -10.91 -1.98 -33.10
CA ARG A 631 -10.74 -1.74 -34.54
C ARG A 631 -11.58 -2.69 -35.40
N ALA A 632 -12.17 -3.70 -34.78
CA ALA A 632 -13.12 -4.63 -35.37
C ALA A 632 -14.29 -4.92 -34.41
N ASP A 633 -15.40 -5.39 -34.95
CA ASP A 633 -16.54 -5.88 -34.16
C ASP A 633 -16.17 -7.20 -33.46
N GLY A 634 -16.61 -7.39 -32.22
CA GLY A 634 -16.32 -8.63 -31.50
C GLY A 634 -16.89 -8.68 -30.09
N THR A 635 -16.38 -9.61 -29.30
CA THR A 635 -16.65 -9.75 -27.86
C THR A 635 -15.36 -9.51 -27.10
N VAL A 636 -15.38 -8.62 -26.11
CA VAL A 636 -14.18 -8.23 -25.35
C VAL A 636 -13.88 -9.25 -24.25
N SER A 637 -12.60 -9.52 -24.00
CA SER A 637 -12.13 -10.27 -22.84
C SER A 637 -10.69 -9.89 -22.50
N GLY A 638 -10.38 -9.77 -21.21
CA GLY A 638 -9.03 -9.49 -20.72
C GLY A 638 -8.80 -8.05 -20.24
N LEU A 639 -9.86 -7.24 -20.05
CA LEU A 639 -9.72 -5.86 -19.56
C LEU A 639 -9.02 -5.76 -18.20
N PRO A 640 -9.35 -6.58 -17.16
CA PRO A 640 -8.62 -6.53 -15.90
C PRO A 640 -7.13 -6.86 -16.05
N LEU A 641 -6.78 -7.74 -17.00
CA LEU A 641 -5.39 -8.11 -17.25
C LEU A 641 -4.63 -6.98 -17.97
N ALA A 642 -5.27 -6.28 -18.91
CA ALA A 642 -4.71 -5.09 -19.53
C ALA A 642 -4.49 -3.96 -18.50
N GLU A 643 -5.47 -3.74 -17.62
CA GLU A 643 -5.35 -2.79 -16.50
C GLU A 643 -4.17 -3.15 -15.57
N LEU A 644 -3.98 -4.44 -15.26
CA LEU A 644 -2.85 -4.92 -14.48
C LEU A 644 -1.50 -4.59 -15.15
N VAL A 645 -1.41 -4.68 -16.48
CA VAL A 645 -0.18 -4.31 -17.21
C VAL A 645 0.12 -2.83 -17.01
N PHE A 646 -0.86 -1.95 -17.25
CA PHE A 646 -0.68 -0.51 -17.03
C PHE A 646 -0.34 -0.20 -15.56
N TRP A 647 -1.01 -0.88 -14.61
CA TRP A 647 -0.75 -0.73 -13.18
C TRP A 647 0.69 -1.06 -12.80
N LEU A 648 1.22 -2.18 -13.29
CA LEU A 648 2.58 -2.61 -12.98
C LEU A 648 3.64 -1.72 -13.63
N VAL A 649 3.42 -1.23 -14.85
CA VAL A 649 4.37 -0.35 -15.54
C VAL A 649 4.34 1.06 -14.95
N ALA A 650 3.17 1.56 -14.57
CA ALA A 650 3.01 2.89 -13.97
C ALA A 650 3.30 2.94 -12.47
N ASP A 651 3.71 1.83 -11.84
CA ASP A 651 3.86 1.71 -10.38
C ASP A 651 2.59 2.19 -9.62
N GLY A 652 1.40 1.94 -10.20
CA GLY A 652 0.08 2.39 -9.70
C GLY A 652 -0.25 3.87 -9.90
N ALA A 653 0.63 4.66 -10.51
CA ALA A 653 0.36 6.06 -10.88
C ALA A 653 -0.49 6.14 -12.15
N LEU A 654 -1.70 5.59 -12.10
CA LEU A 654 -2.67 5.66 -13.17
C LEU A 654 -4.09 5.90 -12.68
N GLU A 655 -4.91 6.42 -13.58
CA GLU A 655 -6.36 6.41 -13.52
C GLU A 655 -6.88 5.60 -14.71
N ALA A 656 -7.62 4.53 -14.44
CA ALA A 656 -8.20 3.68 -15.47
C ALA A 656 -9.72 3.66 -15.34
N HIS A 657 -10.41 3.92 -16.45
CA HIS A 657 -11.87 3.83 -16.54
C HIS A 657 -12.27 2.89 -17.66
N ARG A 658 -12.91 1.78 -17.32
CA ARG A 658 -13.45 0.80 -18.27
C ARG A 658 -14.88 1.18 -18.64
N THR A 659 -15.14 1.30 -19.93
CA THR A 659 -16.45 1.69 -20.51
C THR A 659 -17.31 0.47 -20.84
N VAL A 660 -16.70 -0.71 -20.93
CA VAL A 660 -17.35 -2.01 -21.15
C VAL A 660 -16.82 -3.05 -20.18
N ALA A 661 -17.53 -4.17 -20.03
CA ALA A 661 -17.11 -5.33 -19.26
C ALA A 661 -16.63 -6.47 -20.16
N ASP A 662 -15.83 -7.37 -19.60
CA ASP A 662 -15.49 -8.62 -20.28
C ASP A 662 -16.76 -9.44 -20.57
N GLY A 663 -16.93 -9.87 -21.83
CA GLY A 663 -18.12 -10.55 -22.34
C GLY A 663 -19.09 -9.65 -23.10
N ASP A 664 -18.91 -8.32 -23.05
CA ASP A 664 -19.71 -7.39 -23.83
C ASP A 664 -19.38 -7.46 -25.33
N ALA A 665 -20.40 -7.24 -26.15
CA ALA A 665 -20.25 -7.07 -27.59
C ALA A 665 -19.85 -5.63 -27.91
N VAL A 666 -18.88 -5.45 -28.79
CA VAL A 666 -18.34 -4.13 -29.18
C VAL A 666 -18.29 -3.97 -30.69
N LYS A 667 -18.30 -2.71 -31.12
CA LYS A 667 -18.19 -2.28 -32.51
C LYS A 667 -16.87 -1.59 -32.77
N ARG A 668 -16.43 -1.63 -34.02
CA ARG A 668 -15.30 -0.82 -34.47
C ARG A 668 -15.52 0.66 -34.11
N GLY A 669 -14.55 1.23 -33.40
CA GLY A 669 -14.56 2.60 -32.92
C GLY A 669 -14.95 2.76 -31.44
N ASP A 670 -15.48 1.72 -30.81
CA ASP A 670 -15.80 1.76 -29.38
C ASP A 670 -14.52 1.89 -28.55
N VAL A 671 -14.53 2.84 -27.62
CA VAL A 671 -13.52 2.94 -26.56
C VAL A 671 -13.86 1.89 -25.51
N LEU A 672 -12.91 1.02 -25.17
CA LEU A 672 -13.05 -0.09 -24.21
C LEU A 672 -12.57 0.30 -22.82
N MET A 673 -11.50 1.08 -22.77
CA MET A 673 -10.86 1.57 -21.56
C MET A 673 -10.17 2.90 -21.86
N THR A 674 -10.26 3.83 -20.93
CA THR A 674 -9.47 5.07 -20.90
C THR A 674 -8.43 4.95 -19.80
N VAL A 675 -7.18 5.26 -20.09
CA VAL A 675 -6.07 5.17 -19.13
C VAL A 675 -5.29 6.48 -19.13
N THR A 676 -5.20 7.14 -17.98
CA THR A 676 -4.36 8.32 -17.77
C THR A 676 -3.18 7.93 -16.90
N ALA A 677 -1.96 8.12 -17.41
CA ALA A 677 -0.72 7.84 -16.68
C ALA A 677 0.42 8.70 -17.25
N ARG A 678 1.66 8.53 -16.76
CA ARG A 678 2.82 9.08 -17.48
C ARG A 678 2.82 8.53 -18.90
N THR A 679 3.04 9.41 -19.86
CA THR A 679 3.05 9.06 -21.29
C THR A 679 4.09 7.97 -21.57
N ARG A 680 5.22 7.99 -20.84
CA ARG A 680 6.22 6.94 -20.93
C ARG A 680 5.71 5.56 -20.50
N ASP A 681 4.90 5.52 -19.46
CA ASP A 681 4.38 4.27 -18.90
C ASP A 681 3.30 3.69 -19.82
N LEU A 682 2.44 4.55 -20.40
CA LEU A 682 1.44 4.14 -21.39
C LEU A 682 2.07 3.45 -22.60
N LEU A 683 3.11 4.06 -23.17
CA LEU A 683 3.82 3.53 -24.33
C LEU A 683 4.60 2.25 -24.00
N THR A 684 5.27 2.21 -22.84
CA THR A 684 5.99 1.02 -22.37
C THR A 684 5.03 -0.17 -22.15
N ALA A 685 3.83 0.10 -21.63
CA ALA A 685 2.80 -0.92 -21.37
C ALA A 685 2.05 -1.39 -22.63
N GLU A 686 2.00 -0.57 -23.68
CA GLU A 686 1.08 -0.69 -24.82
C GLU A 686 1.10 -2.11 -25.41
N ARG A 687 2.28 -2.60 -25.82
CA ARG A 687 2.38 -3.84 -26.57
C ARG A 687 1.97 -5.04 -25.73
N THR A 688 2.46 -5.11 -24.50
CA THR A 688 2.12 -6.19 -23.57
C THR A 688 0.62 -6.21 -23.27
N ALA A 689 0.01 -5.05 -23.01
CA ALA A 689 -1.42 -4.94 -22.72
C ALA A 689 -2.29 -5.36 -23.92
N LEU A 690 -1.97 -4.86 -25.12
CA LEU A 690 -2.71 -5.19 -26.35
C LEU A 690 -2.54 -6.67 -26.72
N ASN A 691 -1.37 -7.28 -26.53
CA ASN A 691 -1.17 -8.70 -26.84
C ASN A 691 -2.11 -9.61 -26.02
N PHE A 692 -2.30 -9.33 -24.73
CA PHE A 692 -3.26 -10.07 -23.92
C PHE A 692 -4.70 -9.82 -24.37
N LEU A 693 -5.08 -8.55 -24.53
CA LEU A 693 -6.45 -8.15 -24.80
C LEU A 693 -6.94 -8.62 -26.18
N THR A 694 -6.11 -8.47 -27.22
CA THR A 694 -6.42 -8.91 -28.59
C THR A 694 -6.54 -10.44 -28.70
N HIS A 695 -5.66 -11.18 -28.02
CA HIS A 695 -5.70 -12.65 -27.97
C HIS A 695 -6.97 -13.16 -27.26
N MET A 696 -7.23 -12.68 -26.05
CA MET A 696 -8.39 -13.11 -25.26
C MET A 696 -9.71 -12.68 -25.92
N SER A 697 -9.80 -11.44 -26.41
CA SER A 697 -11.00 -10.98 -27.13
C SER A 697 -11.21 -11.74 -28.44
N GLY A 698 -10.16 -12.19 -29.11
CA GLY A 698 -10.24 -13.08 -30.27
C GLY A 698 -10.92 -14.42 -29.95
N ILE A 699 -10.53 -15.05 -28.84
CA ILE A 699 -11.15 -16.29 -28.35
C ILE A 699 -12.62 -16.07 -27.96
N ALA A 700 -12.91 -14.99 -27.24
CA ALA A 700 -14.28 -14.65 -26.84
C ALA A 700 -15.19 -14.40 -28.05
N THR A 701 -14.68 -13.66 -29.04
CA THR A 701 -15.38 -13.39 -30.32
C THR A 701 -15.65 -14.67 -31.09
N ALA A 702 -14.65 -15.53 -31.25
CA ALA A 702 -14.83 -16.82 -31.92
C ALA A 702 -15.86 -17.67 -31.18
N THR A 703 -15.76 -17.76 -29.85
CA THR A 703 -16.71 -18.53 -29.03
C THR A 703 -18.13 -17.99 -29.17
N ARG A 704 -18.32 -16.65 -29.16
CA ARG A 704 -19.62 -16.02 -29.37
C ARG A 704 -20.26 -16.45 -30.69
N ALA A 705 -19.50 -16.47 -31.78
CA ALA A 705 -19.99 -16.93 -33.07
C ALA A 705 -20.52 -18.38 -33.01
N TRP A 706 -19.83 -19.28 -32.30
CA TRP A 706 -20.29 -20.65 -32.09
C TRP A 706 -21.54 -20.73 -31.22
N VAL A 707 -21.61 -19.93 -30.16
CA VAL A 707 -22.78 -19.87 -29.27
C VAL A 707 -24.01 -19.38 -30.04
N ASP A 708 -23.84 -18.35 -30.87
CA ASP A 708 -24.92 -17.81 -31.69
C ASP A 708 -25.36 -18.82 -32.77
N ALA A 709 -24.43 -19.60 -33.35
CA ALA A 709 -24.74 -20.62 -34.34
C ALA A 709 -25.58 -21.80 -33.79
N VAL A 710 -25.53 -22.04 -32.48
CA VAL A 710 -26.32 -23.08 -31.81
C VAL A 710 -27.47 -22.52 -30.97
N ALA A 711 -27.73 -21.21 -31.06
CA ALA A 711 -28.80 -20.56 -30.31
C ALA A 711 -30.16 -21.21 -30.59
N GLY A 712 -30.95 -21.40 -29.54
CA GLY A 712 -32.24 -22.12 -29.61
C GLY A 712 -32.12 -23.64 -29.56
N THR A 713 -30.91 -24.20 -29.51
CA THR A 713 -30.66 -25.59 -29.15
C THR A 713 -30.32 -25.71 -27.66
N GLY A 714 -30.52 -26.89 -27.06
CA GLY A 714 -30.09 -27.16 -25.68
C GLY A 714 -28.57 -27.33 -25.51
N ALA A 715 -27.82 -27.34 -26.61
CA ALA A 715 -26.39 -27.61 -26.63
C ALA A 715 -25.57 -26.40 -26.17
N ARG A 716 -24.44 -26.66 -25.52
CA ARG A 716 -23.49 -25.62 -25.07
C ARG A 716 -22.14 -25.79 -25.76
N ILE A 717 -21.53 -24.67 -26.14
CA ILE A 717 -20.19 -24.67 -26.72
C ILE A 717 -19.17 -24.83 -25.61
N ARG A 718 -18.24 -25.76 -25.78
CA ARG A 718 -17.27 -26.12 -24.76
C ARG A 718 -15.84 -26.03 -25.28
N ASP A 719 -14.94 -25.55 -24.42
CA ASP A 719 -13.51 -25.54 -24.69
C ASP A 719 -12.85 -26.93 -24.58
N SER A 720 -11.53 -26.97 -24.70
CA SER A 720 -10.75 -28.17 -24.41
C SER A 720 -9.49 -27.83 -23.61
N ARG A 721 -8.64 -28.85 -23.36
CA ARG A 721 -7.29 -28.65 -22.81
C ARG A 721 -6.21 -28.35 -23.84
N LYS A 722 -6.57 -28.16 -25.12
CA LYS A 722 -5.66 -27.72 -26.18
C LYS A 722 -5.40 -26.21 -26.05
N THR A 723 -4.66 -25.84 -25.01
CA THR A 723 -4.34 -24.45 -24.67
C THR A 723 -2.85 -24.18 -24.86
N ARG A 724 -2.47 -22.92 -25.05
CA ARG A 724 -1.05 -22.55 -25.02
C ARG A 724 -0.47 -22.78 -23.62
N PRO A 725 0.79 -23.27 -23.49
CA PRO A 725 1.46 -23.38 -22.20
C PRO A 725 1.46 -22.04 -21.47
N GLY A 726 1.13 -22.03 -20.18
CA GLY A 726 1.07 -20.82 -19.35
C GLY A 726 -0.19 -19.96 -19.47
N LEU A 727 -1.00 -20.12 -20.53
CA LEU A 727 -2.17 -19.25 -20.78
C LEU A 727 -3.54 -19.91 -20.52
N ARG A 728 -3.55 -21.15 -20.03
CA ARG A 728 -4.79 -21.95 -19.89
C ARG A 728 -5.92 -21.24 -19.15
N ALA A 729 -5.62 -20.60 -18.02
CA ALA A 729 -6.65 -19.90 -17.23
C ALA A 729 -7.26 -18.75 -18.03
N LEU A 730 -6.43 -17.96 -18.72
CA LEU A 730 -6.85 -16.84 -19.56
C LEU A 730 -7.68 -17.30 -20.76
N GLU A 731 -7.19 -18.28 -21.52
CA GLU A 731 -7.86 -18.77 -22.73
C GLU A 731 -9.23 -19.39 -22.39
N LYS A 732 -9.33 -20.16 -21.29
CA LYS A 732 -10.60 -20.71 -20.82
C LYS A 732 -11.53 -19.65 -20.22
N TYR A 733 -11.00 -18.60 -19.59
CA TYR A 733 -11.82 -17.47 -19.17
C TYR A 733 -12.42 -16.74 -20.38
N ALA A 734 -11.63 -16.52 -21.44
CA ALA A 734 -12.12 -15.89 -22.67
C ALA A 734 -13.25 -16.69 -23.34
N VAL A 735 -13.22 -18.02 -23.29
CA VAL A 735 -14.36 -18.86 -23.73
C VAL A 735 -15.62 -18.55 -22.92
N ARG A 736 -15.52 -18.41 -21.59
CA ARG A 736 -16.67 -18.01 -20.75
C ARG A 736 -17.20 -16.63 -21.11
N CYS A 737 -16.33 -15.66 -21.38
CA CYS A 737 -16.73 -14.33 -21.84
C CYS A 737 -17.51 -14.41 -23.17
N GLY A 738 -17.11 -15.29 -24.08
CA GLY A 738 -17.85 -15.57 -25.32
C GLY A 738 -19.16 -16.33 -25.14
N GLY A 739 -19.54 -16.73 -23.91
CA GLY A 739 -20.75 -17.49 -23.60
C GLY A 739 -20.59 -19.01 -23.66
N GLY A 740 -19.38 -19.51 -23.87
CA GLY A 740 -19.07 -20.93 -23.80
C GLY A 740 -18.93 -21.43 -22.36
N VAL A 741 -18.74 -22.74 -22.21
CA VAL A 741 -18.51 -23.40 -20.93
C VAL A 741 -17.15 -24.11 -20.93
N ASN A 742 -16.55 -24.23 -19.75
CA ASN A 742 -15.24 -24.86 -19.63
C ASN A 742 -15.37 -26.36 -19.44
N HIS A 743 -14.54 -27.11 -20.17
CA HIS A 743 -14.18 -28.49 -19.85
C HIS A 743 -13.21 -28.49 -18.65
N ARG A 744 -12.62 -29.65 -18.31
CA ARG A 744 -11.63 -29.79 -17.24
C ARG A 744 -10.38 -28.92 -17.47
N TYR A 745 -9.75 -28.46 -16.40
CA TYR A 745 -8.54 -27.63 -16.46
C TYR A 745 -7.26 -28.48 -16.39
N GLY A 746 -7.21 -29.45 -15.47
CA GLY A 746 -6.10 -30.36 -15.20
C GLY A 746 -6.40 -31.82 -15.59
N LEU A 747 -5.45 -32.72 -15.31
CA LEU A 747 -5.66 -34.18 -15.44
C LEU A 747 -6.39 -34.76 -14.22
N SER A 748 -6.37 -34.04 -13.11
CA SER A 748 -6.94 -34.42 -11.81
C SER A 748 -8.41 -34.06 -11.63
N ASP A 749 -8.95 -33.15 -12.44
CA ASP A 749 -10.31 -32.61 -12.20
C ASP A 749 -11.42 -33.56 -12.66
N ALA A 750 -11.12 -34.41 -13.63
CA ALA A 750 -12.01 -35.43 -14.17
C ALA A 750 -11.19 -36.54 -14.85
N GLY A 751 -11.63 -37.78 -14.68
CA GLY A 751 -11.15 -38.89 -15.49
C GLY A 751 -11.63 -38.72 -16.93
N LEU A 752 -10.72 -38.87 -17.89
CA LEU A 752 -11.08 -38.91 -19.31
C LEU A 752 -10.40 -40.12 -19.93
N VAL A 753 -11.20 -41.14 -20.20
CA VAL A 753 -10.74 -42.33 -20.92
C VAL A 753 -10.69 -41.99 -22.39
N LYS A 754 -9.52 -42.16 -23.00
CA LYS A 754 -9.26 -41.98 -24.44
C LYS A 754 -8.73 -43.29 -25.02
N ASP A 755 -8.65 -43.41 -26.33
CA ASP A 755 -8.20 -44.62 -27.04
C ASP A 755 -6.94 -45.26 -26.46
N ASN A 756 -5.90 -44.45 -26.20
CA ASN A 756 -4.65 -44.96 -25.61
C ASN A 756 -4.85 -45.59 -24.23
N HIS A 757 -5.78 -45.05 -23.42
CA HIS A 757 -6.14 -45.62 -22.12
C HIS A 757 -6.95 -46.90 -22.28
N VAL A 758 -7.87 -46.95 -23.25
CA VAL A 758 -8.68 -48.14 -23.56
C VAL A 758 -7.75 -49.29 -23.97
N VAL A 759 -6.81 -49.04 -24.89
CA VAL A 759 -5.82 -50.02 -25.34
C VAL A 759 -4.95 -50.50 -24.18
N ALA A 760 -4.45 -49.58 -23.35
CA ALA A 760 -3.58 -49.91 -22.23
C ALA A 760 -4.31 -50.69 -21.11
N ALA A 761 -5.59 -50.40 -20.87
CA ALA A 761 -6.40 -51.04 -19.84
C ALA A 761 -7.06 -52.35 -20.30
N GLY A 762 -7.03 -52.66 -21.60
CA GLY A 762 -7.65 -53.85 -22.18
C GLY A 762 -9.16 -53.72 -22.44
N GLY A 763 -9.71 -52.51 -22.45
CA GLY A 763 -11.11 -52.23 -22.77
C GLY A 763 -11.68 -51.01 -22.07
N VAL A 764 -12.79 -50.49 -22.59
CA VAL A 764 -13.48 -49.30 -22.05
C VAL A 764 -13.97 -49.56 -20.62
N GLY A 765 -14.67 -50.68 -20.42
CA GLY A 765 -15.17 -51.05 -19.09
C GLY A 765 -14.07 -51.28 -18.05
N GLU A 766 -12.91 -51.81 -18.45
CA GLU A 766 -11.76 -52.00 -17.54
C GLU A 766 -11.11 -50.67 -17.15
N ALA A 767 -10.92 -49.76 -18.12
CA ALA A 767 -10.40 -48.42 -17.83
C ALA A 767 -11.30 -47.67 -16.84
N VAL A 768 -12.61 -47.71 -17.08
CA VAL A 768 -13.62 -47.07 -16.21
C VAL A 768 -13.61 -47.69 -14.81
N ARG A 769 -13.66 -49.03 -14.70
CA ARG A 769 -13.62 -49.73 -13.41
C ARG A 769 -12.34 -49.43 -12.64
N ALA A 770 -11.19 -49.38 -13.30
CA ALA A 770 -9.91 -49.04 -12.68
C ALA A 770 -9.91 -47.63 -12.09
N ILE A 771 -10.47 -46.64 -12.81
CA ILE A 771 -10.61 -45.27 -12.31
C ILE A 771 -11.58 -45.25 -11.13
N ARG A 772 -12.76 -45.87 -11.24
CA ARG A 772 -13.77 -45.90 -10.16
C ARG A 772 -13.26 -46.60 -8.89
N ALA A 773 -12.45 -47.64 -9.02
CA ALA A 773 -11.87 -48.34 -7.88
C ALA A 773 -10.88 -47.47 -7.09
N ARG A 774 -10.16 -46.56 -7.77
CA ARG A 774 -9.13 -45.72 -7.17
C ARG A 774 -9.59 -44.31 -6.84
N PHE A 775 -10.56 -43.79 -7.59
CA PHE A 775 -11.11 -42.44 -7.53
C PHE A 775 -12.64 -42.48 -7.69
N PRO A 776 -13.38 -43.01 -6.70
CA PRO A 776 -14.81 -43.30 -6.85
C PRO A 776 -15.65 -42.06 -7.19
N ASP A 777 -15.35 -40.92 -6.57
CA ASP A 777 -16.13 -39.68 -6.70
C ASP A 777 -15.67 -38.78 -7.86
N LEU A 778 -14.64 -39.16 -8.61
CA LEU A 778 -14.09 -38.31 -9.67
C LEU A 778 -15.01 -38.32 -10.89
N PRO A 779 -15.48 -37.17 -11.42
CA PRO A 779 -16.27 -37.15 -12.64
C PRO A 779 -15.56 -37.88 -13.77
N LEU A 780 -16.31 -38.67 -14.55
CA LEU A 780 -15.72 -39.55 -15.57
C LEU A 780 -16.39 -39.37 -16.92
N GLU A 781 -15.56 -39.08 -17.90
CA GLU A 781 -15.92 -39.01 -19.31
C GLU A 781 -15.18 -40.08 -20.11
N VAL A 782 -15.86 -40.67 -21.09
CA VAL A 782 -15.31 -41.72 -21.95
C VAL A 782 -15.45 -41.31 -23.41
N GLU A 783 -14.33 -41.28 -24.12
CA GLU A 783 -14.28 -41.12 -25.57
C GLU A 783 -14.66 -42.44 -26.27
N VAL A 784 -15.56 -42.33 -27.24
CA VAL A 784 -16.00 -43.43 -28.09
C VAL A 784 -15.97 -43.01 -29.56
N ASP A 785 -15.52 -43.92 -30.42
CA ASP A 785 -15.45 -43.73 -31.87
C ASP A 785 -16.52 -44.58 -32.61
N ARG A 786 -17.18 -45.50 -31.90
CA ARG A 786 -18.22 -46.41 -32.41
C ARG A 786 -19.42 -46.51 -31.47
N THR A 787 -20.61 -46.63 -32.04
CA THR A 787 -21.89 -46.65 -31.28
C THR A 787 -21.99 -47.86 -30.34
N ASP A 788 -21.32 -48.97 -30.66
CA ASP A 788 -21.32 -50.20 -29.85
C ASP A 788 -20.57 -50.05 -28.50
N GLN A 789 -19.70 -49.05 -28.36
CA GLN A 789 -18.97 -48.78 -27.11
C GLN A 789 -19.80 -48.02 -26.06
N ILE A 790 -20.90 -47.38 -26.47
CA ILE A 790 -21.66 -46.47 -25.59
C ILE A 790 -22.29 -47.21 -24.41
N GLU A 791 -22.92 -48.36 -24.66
CA GLU A 791 -23.59 -49.13 -23.60
C GLU A 791 -22.57 -49.66 -22.58
N ASP A 792 -21.41 -50.14 -23.05
CA ASP A 792 -20.32 -50.59 -22.18
C ASP A 792 -19.78 -49.46 -21.29
N ALA A 793 -19.63 -48.26 -21.85
CA ALA A 793 -19.19 -47.08 -21.10
C ALA A 793 -20.20 -46.67 -20.01
N ILE A 794 -21.50 -46.62 -20.36
CA ILE A 794 -22.58 -46.28 -19.41
C ILE A 794 -22.70 -47.35 -18.32
N ALA A 795 -22.71 -48.63 -18.70
CA ALA A 795 -22.81 -49.74 -17.76
C ALA A 795 -21.62 -49.79 -16.79
N ALA A 796 -20.43 -49.34 -17.21
CA ALA A 796 -19.27 -49.23 -16.36
C ALA A 796 -19.30 -47.99 -15.43
N GLY A 797 -20.20 -47.03 -15.65
CA GLY A 797 -20.41 -45.86 -14.78
C GLY A 797 -19.81 -44.56 -15.31
N ALA A 798 -19.72 -44.39 -16.64
CA ALA A 798 -19.43 -43.10 -17.26
C ALA A 798 -20.64 -42.16 -17.12
N GLU A 799 -20.40 -40.91 -16.70
CA GLU A 799 -21.43 -39.87 -16.56
C GLU A 799 -21.56 -39.03 -17.84
N GLU A 800 -20.53 -39.07 -18.67
CA GLU A 800 -20.40 -38.29 -19.89
C GLU A 800 -19.69 -39.11 -20.97
N ILE A 801 -20.17 -38.99 -22.21
CA ILE A 801 -19.65 -39.71 -23.37
C ILE A 801 -19.23 -38.69 -24.43
N LEU A 802 -17.97 -38.75 -24.82
CA LEU A 802 -17.39 -37.94 -25.88
C LEU A 802 -17.44 -38.73 -27.20
N LEU A 803 -18.28 -38.28 -28.12
CA LEU A 803 -18.51 -38.87 -29.43
C LEU A 803 -17.51 -38.26 -30.44
N ASP A 804 -16.41 -38.97 -30.72
CA ASP A 804 -15.33 -38.44 -31.56
C ASP A 804 -15.56 -38.75 -33.05
N ASN A 805 -15.61 -37.70 -33.88
CA ASN A 805 -15.81 -37.76 -35.33
C ASN A 805 -17.10 -38.46 -35.80
N PHE A 806 -18.18 -38.41 -35.02
CA PHE A 806 -19.49 -38.95 -35.42
C PHE A 806 -20.15 -38.02 -36.46
N THR A 807 -20.82 -38.61 -37.47
CA THR A 807 -21.70 -37.86 -38.39
C THR A 807 -23.00 -37.47 -37.70
N VAL A 808 -23.74 -36.49 -38.25
CA VAL A 808 -25.04 -36.04 -37.71
C VAL A 808 -26.03 -37.19 -37.52
N GLU A 809 -26.05 -38.16 -38.44
CA GLU A 809 -26.90 -39.35 -38.36
C GLU A 809 -26.51 -40.24 -37.17
N ARG A 810 -25.19 -40.50 -37.01
CA ARG A 810 -24.67 -41.29 -35.90
C ARG A 810 -24.84 -40.58 -34.56
N LEU A 811 -24.77 -39.26 -34.53
CA LEU A 811 -25.06 -38.46 -33.34
C LEU A 811 -26.52 -38.61 -32.92
N ARG A 812 -27.49 -38.58 -33.87
CA ARG A 812 -28.91 -38.84 -33.55
C ARG A 812 -29.13 -40.26 -33.02
N GLU A 813 -28.44 -41.23 -33.60
CA GLU A 813 -28.46 -42.62 -33.10
C GLU A 813 -27.91 -42.69 -31.66
N ALA A 814 -26.76 -42.07 -31.40
CA ALA A 814 -26.16 -42.02 -30.07
C ALA A 814 -27.06 -41.32 -29.05
N VAL A 815 -27.67 -40.18 -29.40
CA VAL A 815 -28.64 -39.47 -28.54
C VAL A 815 -29.83 -40.35 -28.19
N ALA A 816 -30.39 -41.04 -29.19
CA ALA A 816 -31.50 -41.98 -28.99
C ALA A 816 -31.08 -43.19 -28.12
N LEU A 817 -29.87 -43.72 -28.31
CA LEU A 817 -29.32 -44.84 -27.54
C LEU A 817 -29.09 -44.45 -26.08
N VAL A 818 -28.47 -43.29 -25.83
CA VAL A 818 -28.18 -42.83 -24.46
C VAL A 818 -29.46 -42.49 -23.70
N ALA A 819 -30.46 -41.91 -24.37
CA ALA A 819 -31.77 -41.61 -23.79
C ALA A 819 -31.70 -40.86 -22.43
N GLY A 820 -30.74 -39.93 -22.29
CA GLY A 820 -30.53 -39.13 -21.09
C GLY A 820 -29.80 -39.83 -19.93
N ARG A 821 -29.28 -41.05 -20.12
CA ARG A 821 -28.52 -41.79 -19.09
C ARG A 821 -27.12 -41.21 -18.82
N ALA A 822 -26.57 -40.49 -19.79
CA ALA A 822 -25.29 -39.78 -19.69
C ALA A 822 -25.36 -38.49 -20.52
N ARG A 823 -24.47 -37.53 -20.22
CA ARG A 823 -24.31 -36.34 -21.07
C ARG A 823 -23.52 -36.69 -22.33
N LEU A 824 -23.84 -36.05 -23.44
CA LEU A 824 -23.19 -36.28 -24.73
C LEU A 824 -22.40 -35.04 -25.17
N GLU A 825 -21.11 -35.24 -25.44
CA GLU A 825 -20.23 -34.25 -26.02
C GLU A 825 -19.85 -34.66 -27.46
N SER A 826 -20.08 -33.81 -28.44
CA SER A 826 -19.57 -34.01 -29.80
C SER A 826 -18.18 -33.40 -29.93
N SER A 827 -17.23 -34.15 -30.48
CA SER A 827 -15.85 -33.71 -30.75
C SER A 827 -15.40 -34.18 -32.14
N GLY A 828 -14.36 -33.53 -32.68
CA GLY A 828 -13.74 -33.91 -33.95
C GLY A 828 -14.50 -33.39 -35.18
N GLY A 829 -13.76 -32.83 -36.14
CA GLY A 829 -14.34 -32.36 -37.42
C GLY A 829 -15.36 -31.23 -37.34
N LEU A 830 -15.58 -30.60 -36.17
CA LEU A 830 -16.56 -29.53 -36.00
C LEU A 830 -16.12 -28.25 -36.73
N THR A 831 -17.04 -27.70 -37.53
CA THR A 831 -16.92 -26.39 -38.16
C THR A 831 -18.16 -25.54 -37.86
N LEU A 832 -18.04 -24.21 -38.00
CA LEU A 832 -19.12 -23.30 -37.65
C LEU A 832 -20.37 -23.50 -38.52
N ASP A 833 -20.20 -23.90 -39.78
CA ASP A 833 -21.29 -24.15 -40.74
C ASP A 833 -22.14 -25.39 -40.39
N VAL A 834 -21.57 -26.41 -39.74
CA VAL A 834 -22.31 -27.62 -39.31
C VAL A 834 -22.74 -27.58 -37.84
N ALA A 835 -22.31 -26.58 -37.08
CA ALA A 835 -22.56 -26.49 -35.62
C ALA A 835 -24.05 -26.59 -35.26
N GLY A 836 -24.91 -25.88 -36.01
CA GLY A 836 -26.35 -25.90 -35.78
C GLY A 836 -26.99 -27.27 -36.05
N ASP A 837 -26.51 -28.01 -37.06
CA ASP A 837 -27.03 -29.36 -37.36
C ASP A 837 -26.62 -30.38 -36.30
N VAL A 838 -25.36 -30.31 -35.84
CA VAL A 838 -24.84 -31.11 -34.73
C VAL A 838 -25.63 -30.81 -33.46
N ALA A 839 -25.82 -29.54 -33.12
CA ALA A 839 -26.55 -29.16 -31.91
C ALA A 839 -28.02 -29.61 -31.92
N ARG A 840 -28.68 -29.61 -33.10
CA ARG A 840 -30.05 -30.11 -33.28
C ARG A 840 -30.20 -31.63 -33.11
N THR A 841 -29.12 -32.41 -33.03
CA THR A 841 -29.23 -33.84 -32.74
C THR A 841 -29.66 -34.11 -31.30
N GLY A 842 -29.45 -33.15 -30.39
CA GLY A 842 -29.74 -33.26 -28.97
C GLY A 842 -28.53 -33.58 -28.09
N VAL A 843 -27.30 -33.43 -28.61
CA VAL A 843 -26.09 -33.46 -27.78
C VAL A 843 -26.06 -32.29 -26.78
N ASP A 844 -25.44 -32.50 -25.62
CA ASP A 844 -25.34 -31.48 -24.57
C ASP A 844 -24.21 -30.48 -24.83
N TYR A 845 -23.11 -30.94 -25.44
CA TYR A 845 -21.93 -30.12 -25.69
C TYR A 845 -21.35 -30.28 -27.09
N LEU A 846 -20.80 -29.20 -27.62
CA LEU A 846 -19.91 -29.20 -28.79
C LEU A 846 -18.52 -28.77 -28.32
N ALA A 847 -17.56 -29.68 -28.33
CA ALA A 847 -16.19 -29.42 -27.88
C ALA A 847 -15.30 -28.92 -29.03
N VAL A 848 -15.01 -27.63 -29.03
CA VAL A 848 -14.29 -26.96 -30.11
C VAL A 848 -12.87 -26.62 -29.65
N GLY A 849 -11.93 -27.53 -29.90
CA GLY A 849 -10.54 -27.36 -29.47
C GLY A 849 -9.85 -26.12 -30.07
N ALA A 850 -10.23 -25.72 -31.29
CA ALA A 850 -9.65 -24.58 -31.98
C ALA A 850 -9.93 -23.23 -31.29
N LEU A 851 -10.94 -23.14 -30.42
CA LEU A 851 -11.30 -21.89 -29.73
C LEU A 851 -10.14 -21.31 -28.93
N THR A 852 -9.38 -22.13 -28.23
CA THR A 852 -8.32 -21.63 -27.33
C THR A 852 -6.99 -21.39 -28.06
N HIS A 853 -6.58 -22.31 -28.94
CA HIS A 853 -5.25 -22.23 -29.58
C HIS A 853 -5.24 -21.64 -30.99
N SER A 854 -6.38 -21.55 -31.68
CA SER A 854 -6.45 -21.19 -33.11
C SER A 854 -7.39 -20.03 -33.43
N SER A 855 -8.01 -19.40 -32.43
CA SER A 855 -8.85 -18.22 -32.68
C SER A 855 -8.03 -17.05 -33.25
N PRO A 856 -8.55 -16.33 -34.25
CA PRO A 856 -7.94 -15.10 -34.73
C PRO A 856 -7.99 -14.04 -33.63
N ALA A 857 -6.97 -13.19 -33.54
CA ALA A 857 -6.97 -12.06 -32.62
C ALA A 857 -8.05 -11.04 -33.03
N LEU A 858 -8.71 -10.43 -32.05
CA LEU A 858 -9.57 -9.28 -32.30
C LEU A 858 -8.69 -8.02 -32.41
N ASP A 859 -8.87 -7.24 -33.47
CA ASP A 859 -8.08 -6.02 -33.69
C ASP A 859 -8.49 -4.92 -32.68
N ILE A 860 -7.54 -4.56 -31.81
CA ILE A 860 -7.67 -3.55 -30.76
C ILE A 860 -6.38 -2.73 -30.73
N ALA A 861 -6.51 -1.41 -30.64
CA ALA A 861 -5.40 -0.48 -30.64
C ALA A 861 -5.39 0.40 -29.38
N LEU A 862 -4.28 1.10 -29.16
CA LEU A 862 -4.15 2.15 -28.15
C LEU A 862 -3.89 3.49 -28.86
N ASP A 863 -4.73 4.48 -28.59
CA ASP A 863 -4.65 5.82 -29.18
C ASP A 863 -4.36 6.85 -28.07
N LEU A 864 -3.26 7.60 -28.16
CA LEU A 864 -3.00 8.73 -27.27
C LEU A 864 -3.86 9.95 -27.65
N LEU A 865 -4.34 10.69 -26.65
CA LEU A 865 -5.13 11.91 -26.79
C LEU A 865 -4.31 13.19 -26.76
#